data_AF-A0A428S7E6-F1
#
_entry.id   AF-A0A428S7E6-F1
#
_cell.length_a   1.000
_cell.length_b   1.000
_cell.length_c   1.000
_cell.angle_alpha   90.00
_cell.angle_beta   90.00
_cell.angle_gamma   90.00
#
_symmetry.space_group_name_H-M   'P 1'
#
loop_
_entity.id
_entity.type
_entity.pdbx_description
1 polymer ?
#
loop_
_entity_poly.entity_id
_entity_poly.type
_entity_poly.pdbx_seq_one_letter_code
_entity_poly.pdbx_strand_id
1 'polypeptide(L)'
;MSCLGLSEEVGLEAYLDNLDVDDGGDNQEEAREYISPFSVDEHYLEEPTSLGSSAASTEESTEQFQRGWRINRHAGDSWMYADEFIAETNDEAFDGARALDLLQRRVVIDYGSKKTGSRPASEEDEYYPVFRLDFVSIVGRPRRPICRSSHFFDNITISLRHWNAPYSAKHVQGIHFDLSGRTFRIATGATREAWFIVMHPIQRASSGNGNPHHRRHDTSYTRTALVHGRALLLASYIKDIFLRGELLGEGVEPRWALGGAEAQMIAFDKWVTFQTRFMEGWEEFIDGLSARGGDTFWLDHQPAFHAYDYGANIKIEVNEEIANLEQETVIRSAHLHSEMDKDDDDDGWEILRQGREQHGEEEEEDGDGDGDGDGDQYPHPNAEDSLFLPVEAHSAASLSPSSHLFRPDRSEMMMGRRRLEDEVGHGEEHDLPAAAGAGRIIMTTGRRGRPSGGPSSSSSGGQGEHDALYSDGLRRLREALEAKYNLDNISHVSYALAVDVHCTAASTHPGGGRGPAVCLLADRNRVAGEFYGSKYTFYPLGFHPAYGNFTSDRPPAFLDSDLFTVMKENMSHQNQGADVLSFGFFQGYSNLKRSIRHRPDDLLASHGLATAALTIPSTEAQRTARLRDKQQRLLAQVRGQLTPENPGASTPFARERQRVEAALQANEFAFRFEQVISIDAPRLVRQRRNFDTVLQPIFQLMRLFLKEKQLYAGVLRRFPPEIFPGMLVAFAKVLEAAIAEMDRRFREGGSKGLGMALSEGVAALDRLGNFCFTGDQRVLPTKVMRLLGTMDSLKTCGWPFLSPRMLDIREGRGLVNLVGWPQLNNGRPVLMHVASLEYHYDRSVAANRHSQLWFAELGGRSIDGMDRMTTFLHEVFRDLWVPEMVAFICRQVRRGLNRGLRGGGGGLRNDDDINNNSAQAMVALGAWEERETPFNLSSFKKLSVEVLKFDNRSINDSKMVLKTRRDFAEEIYAALMEGGKKGRPGIESIAPTHSTWPSILRAAIEHTRGGFATRAQWVSGIAAAMVSTKIEWVPGSHRRRLTHQQVIQLVGAATSATVLAARPNSLKRRALEAEARMAARPVDGKRARIRPRIDLGYKIPFKQVPDIVNKGFNELRRIFAKGDQRVLSHYCVAYCCLTDCLEDPLCDLMLILTLTITASSATPEVQPNTKVFSATTKRRDPALLAANMVTRMLWFLRPEAFPWEKDDGQVLRVSEMTKKIGELSIHFPPGSCL
;
A
#
# COMPACT_ATOMS: atom_id res chain seq x y z
N MET A 1 40.70 -32.85 21.55
CA MET A 1 40.59 -34.15 22.25
C MET A 1 39.10 -34.47 22.35
N SER A 2 38.75 -35.74 22.16
CA SER A 2 37.45 -36.37 22.46
C SER A 2 37.21 -36.46 23.99
N CYS A 3 36.06 -36.85 24.56
CA CYS A 3 34.62 -36.92 24.23
C CYS A 3 33.88 -37.33 25.55
N LEU A 4 32.56 -37.65 25.49
CA LEU A 4 31.72 -38.24 26.56
C LEU A 4 31.29 -37.23 27.66
N GLY A 5 30.10 -37.27 28.28
CA GLY A 5 29.01 -38.27 28.34
C GLY A 5 29.00 -38.98 29.72
N LEU A 6 27.90 -39.26 30.45
CA LEU A 6 26.42 -39.24 30.24
C LEU A 6 25.75 -38.87 31.62
N SER A 7 24.61 -38.18 31.72
CA SER A 7 23.17 -38.60 31.68
C SER A 7 22.65 -39.52 32.80
N GLU A 8 21.72 -38.98 33.62
CA GLU A 8 20.54 -39.57 34.33
C GLU A 8 19.85 -38.42 35.13
N GLU A 9 18.54 -38.22 35.39
CA GLU A 9 17.26 -38.99 35.30
C GLU A 9 16.91 -39.82 36.56
N VAL A 10 15.78 -39.71 37.30
CA VAL A 10 14.51 -38.91 37.32
C VAL A 10 14.09 -38.80 38.82
N GLY A 11 13.23 -37.89 39.37
CA GLY A 11 12.36 -36.80 38.89
C GLY A 11 10.98 -36.83 39.62
N LEU A 12 10.29 -35.69 39.84
CA LEU A 12 8.95 -35.62 40.51
C LEU A 12 8.18 -34.31 40.17
N GLU A 13 6.86 -34.29 40.45
CA GLU A 13 5.87 -33.45 39.74
C GLU A 13 5.41 -32.14 40.43
N ALA A 14 4.79 -31.28 39.60
CA ALA A 14 3.70 -30.34 39.89
C ALA A 14 3.82 -29.31 41.05
N TYR A 15 3.97 -28.04 40.66
CA TYR A 15 2.97 -27.00 41.00
C TYR A 15 3.01 -25.90 39.93
N LEU A 16 1.97 -25.81 39.10
CA LEU A 16 1.78 -24.71 38.14
C LEU A 16 0.81 -23.70 38.76
N ASP A 17 1.25 -22.46 38.96
CA ASP A 17 0.33 -21.36 39.24
C ASP A 17 0.90 -19.99 38.80
N ASN A 18 0.16 -19.33 37.90
CA ASN A 18 0.17 -17.90 37.54
C ASN A 18 1.52 -17.15 37.45
N LEU A 19 2.09 -17.10 36.24
CA LEU A 19 2.88 -15.96 35.77
C LEU A 19 2.32 -15.46 34.42
N ASP A 20 1.80 -14.24 34.40
CA ASP A 20 1.30 -13.58 33.19
C ASP A 20 2.42 -13.36 32.16
N VAL A 21 2.48 -14.23 31.15
CA VAL A 21 3.21 -13.97 29.91
C VAL A 21 2.30 -13.14 29.00
N ASP A 22 2.39 -11.81 29.14
CA ASP A 22 1.68 -10.82 28.32
C ASP A 22 1.98 -11.04 26.83
N ASP A 23 1.00 -11.59 26.09
CA ASP A 23 1.07 -11.94 24.67
C ASP A 23 1.07 -10.68 23.78
N GLY A 24 2.15 -9.91 23.87
CA GLY A 24 2.45 -8.76 23.02
C GLY A 24 3.13 -9.14 21.71
N GLY A 25 2.89 -10.37 21.21
CA GLY A 25 3.86 -11.13 20.45
C GLY A 25 3.48 -11.58 19.03
N ASP A 26 2.25 -11.41 18.55
CA ASP A 26 1.93 -11.63 17.13
C ASP A 26 0.69 -10.83 16.62
N ASN A 27 0.25 -11.08 15.37
CA ASN A 27 -0.87 -10.42 14.68
C ASN A 27 -0.65 -8.95 14.23
N GLN A 28 0.49 -8.66 13.58
CA GLN A 28 0.71 -7.37 12.88
C GLN A 28 1.30 -7.46 11.44
N GLU A 29 1.43 -8.65 10.85
CA GLU A 29 1.87 -8.78 9.44
C GLU A 29 0.73 -9.07 8.42
N GLU A 30 -0.44 -9.54 8.86
CA GLU A 30 -1.60 -9.85 7.96
C GLU A 30 -2.65 -8.73 7.81
N ALA A 31 -2.23 -7.45 7.82
CA ALA A 31 -3.16 -6.32 7.63
C ALA A 31 -2.56 -5.14 6.83
N ARG A 32 -1.53 -5.39 6.01
CA ARG A 32 -1.16 -4.49 4.92
C ARG A 32 -1.88 -4.98 3.66
N GLU A 33 -2.83 -4.21 3.15
CA GLU A 33 -3.43 -4.49 1.84
C GLU A 33 -2.33 -4.42 0.76
N TYR A 34 -2.46 -5.26 -0.28
CA TYR A 34 -1.41 -5.56 -1.25
C TYR A 34 -1.21 -4.43 -2.28
N ILE A 35 -0.70 -3.32 -1.76
CA ILE A 35 -0.25 -2.13 -2.49
C ILE A 35 1.18 -2.40 -2.95
N SER A 36 1.45 -2.42 -4.26
CA SER A 36 2.82 -2.54 -4.79
C SER A 36 3.74 -1.46 -4.18
N PRO A 37 5.04 -1.71 -3.96
CA PRO A 37 5.99 -0.66 -3.53
C PRO A 37 5.96 0.57 -4.44
N PHE A 38 5.55 0.41 -5.70
CA PHE A 38 5.49 1.50 -6.70
C PHE A 38 4.19 2.31 -6.66
N SER A 39 3.17 1.93 -5.88
CA SER A 39 2.03 2.82 -5.56
C SER A 39 2.23 3.61 -4.27
N VAL A 40 3.33 3.38 -3.54
CA VAL A 40 3.83 4.32 -2.51
C VAL A 40 4.47 5.56 -3.18
N ASP A 41 4.93 5.42 -4.43
CA ASP A 41 5.55 6.51 -5.20
C ASP A 41 4.57 7.64 -5.55
N GLU A 42 3.25 7.41 -5.67
CA GLU A 42 2.26 8.46 -5.98
C GLU A 42 2.36 9.62 -4.96
N HIS A 43 2.20 9.33 -3.67
CA HIS A 43 2.29 10.33 -2.59
C HIS A 43 3.72 10.89 -2.33
N TYR A 44 4.76 10.30 -2.92
CA TYR A 44 6.16 10.71 -2.69
C TYR A 44 6.75 11.50 -3.86
N LEU A 45 6.27 11.25 -5.09
CA LEU A 45 6.86 11.71 -6.34
C LEU A 45 5.96 12.61 -7.19
N GLU A 46 4.68 12.78 -6.81
CA GLU A 46 3.72 13.71 -7.43
C GLU A 46 4.22 15.16 -7.53
N GLU A 47 3.57 15.94 -8.40
CA GLU A 47 3.78 17.38 -8.49
C GLU A 47 2.94 18.12 -7.44
N PRO A 48 3.48 19.16 -6.77
CA PRO A 48 2.66 19.98 -5.89
C PRO A 48 1.56 20.66 -6.70
N THR A 49 0.30 20.48 -6.30
CA THR A 49 -0.93 20.92 -6.98
C THR A 49 -1.17 22.44 -6.91
N SER A 50 -0.10 23.23 -7.06
CA SER A 50 -0.08 24.68 -6.88
C SER A 50 0.83 25.41 -7.88
N LEU A 51 0.83 24.96 -9.13
CA LEU A 51 1.04 25.78 -10.31
C LEU A 51 0.23 25.11 -11.44
N GLY A 52 -0.36 25.90 -12.33
CA GLY A 52 -1.22 25.34 -13.37
C GLY A 52 -0.46 24.31 -14.18
N SER A 53 -0.98 23.07 -14.28
CA SER A 53 -0.48 22.10 -15.24
C SER A 53 -0.59 22.75 -16.62
N SER A 54 0.54 23.12 -17.21
CA SER A 54 0.60 23.19 -18.66
C SER A 54 0.17 21.82 -19.13
N ALA A 55 -0.92 21.78 -19.92
CA ALA A 55 -1.12 20.63 -20.77
C ALA A 55 0.20 20.39 -21.52
N ALA A 56 0.60 19.12 -21.69
CA ALA A 56 1.42 18.79 -22.85
C ALA A 56 0.67 19.35 -24.05
N SER A 57 1.33 20.15 -24.89
CA SER A 57 0.61 20.94 -25.89
C SER A 57 -0.30 20.03 -26.71
N THR A 58 -1.53 20.48 -26.98
CA THR A 58 -2.49 19.70 -27.75
C THR A 58 -1.90 19.30 -29.11
N GLU A 59 -0.97 20.12 -29.60
CA GLU A 59 -0.07 19.91 -30.74
C GLU A 59 0.85 18.68 -30.60
N GLU A 60 1.66 18.52 -29.53
CA GLU A 60 2.52 17.32 -29.37
C GLU A 60 1.69 16.02 -29.37
N SER A 61 0.53 16.06 -28.71
CA SER A 61 -0.35 14.89 -28.63
C SER A 61 -1.12 14.61 -29.93
N THR A 62 -1.40 15.63 -30.76
CA THR A 62 -2.01 15.45 -32.09
C THR A 62 -0.98 15.08 -33.17
N GLU A 63 0.21 15.68 -33.20
CA GLU A 63 1.31 15.23 -34.07
C GLU A 63 1.64 13.75 -33.85
N GLN A 64 1.68 13.31 -32.60
CA GLN A 64 2.00 11.92 -32.27
C GLN A 64 0.87 10.94 -32.64
N PHE A 65 -0.39 11.40 -32.60
CA PHE A 65 -1.53 10.65 -33.12
C PHE A 65 -1.49 10.55 -34.66
N GLN A 66 -1.10 11.63 -35.35
CA GLN A 66 -0.96 11.68 -36.81
C GLN A 66 0.23 10.87 -37.34
N ARG A 67 1.37 10.81 -36.62
CA ARG A 67 2.57 10.08 -37.05
C ARG A 67 2.56 8.58 -36.71
N GLY A 68 1.70 8.16 -35.79
CA GLY A 68 1.57 6.79 -35.30
C GLY A 68 2.69 6.33 -34.36
N TRP A 69 2.40 5.37 -33.49
CA TRP A 69 3.37 4.73 -32.61
C TRP A 69 4.21 3.73 -33.41
N ARG A 70 5.48 4.06 -33.60
CA ARG A 70 6.48 3.27 -34.32
C ARG A 70 7.87 3.52 -33.75
N ILE A 71 8.76 2.55 -33.87
CA ILE A 71 10.16 2.69 -33.49
C ILE A 71 10.92 3.47 -34.58
N ASN A 72 11.74 4.43 -34.16
CA ASN A 72 12.60 5.22 -35.03
C ASN A 72 14.03 4.64 -35.02
N ARG A 73 14.44 4.07 -36.16
CA ARG A 73 15.77 3.44 -36.32
C ARG A 73 16.96 4.41 -36.27
N HIS A 74 16.69 5.71 -36.31
CA HIS A 74 17.69 6.78 -36.17
C HIS A 74 17.67 7.45 -34.78
N ALA A 75 16.89 6.93 -33.82
CA ALA A 75 16.76 7.53 -32.49
C ALA A 75 17.78 7.02 -31.46
N GLY A 76 18.46 5.89 -31.72
CA GLY A 76 19.49 5.33 -30.84
C GLY A 76 20.89 5.41 -31.43
N ASP A 77 21.91 5.18 -30.59
CA ASP A 77 23.33 5.25 -30.95
C ASP A 77 23.76 4.00 -31.74
N SER A 78 23.04 2.89 -31.56
CA SER A 78 23.17 1.64 -32.33
C SER A 78 21.81 0.94 -32.45
N TRP A 79 21.68 -0.01 -33.38
CA TRP A 79 20.48 -0.85 -33.54
C TRP A 79 20.87 -2.33 -33.51
N MET A 80 19.90 -3.19 -33.21
CA MET A 80 20.07 -4.66 -33.10
C MET A 80 18.75 -5.35 -33.51
N TYR A 81 18.80 -6.50 -34.19
CA TYR A 81 17.60 -7.30 -34.45
C TYR A 81 17.17 -8.09 -33.21
N ALA A 82 15.90 -8.51 -33.17
CA ALA A 82 15.34 -9.20 -32.00
C ALA A 82 15.95 -10.60 -31.80
N ASP A 83 16.20 -11.32 -32.89
CA ASP A 83 16.88 -12.60 -32.92
C ASP A 83 18.36 -12.48 -32.54
N GLU A 84 19.05 -11.41 -32.95
CA GLU A 84 20.42 -11.10 -32.48
C GLU A 84 20.47 -10.88 -30.97
N PHE A 85 19.52 -10.11 -30.41
CA PHE A 85 19.42 -9.86 -28.96
C PHE A 85 19.07 -11.12 -28.16
N ILE A 86 18.14 -11.93 -28.67
CA ILE A 86 17.77 -13.21 -28.06
C ILE A 86 18.99 -14.16 -28.09
N ALA A 87 19.76 -14.19 -29.18
CA ALA A 87 21.00 -14.95 -29.25
C ALA A 87 22.07 -14.42 -28.27
N GLU A 88 22.29 -13.11 -28.19
CA GLU A 88 23.26 -12.52 -27.25
C GLU A 88 22.92 -12.82 -25.79
N THR A 89 21.63 -12.83 -25.40
CA THR A 89 21.19 -13.21 -24.05
C THR A 89 21.13 -14.73 -23.81
N ASN A 90 21.38 -15.55 -24.84
CA ASN A 90 21.51 -17.01 -24.76
C ASN A 90 22.97 -17.49 -24.76
N ASP A 91 23.94 -16.60 -25.04
CA ASP A 91 25.38 -16.86 -25.02
C ASP A 91 25.84 -17.21 -23.59
N GLU A 92 26.64 -18.28 -23.43
CA GLU A 92 27.21 -18.67 -22.13
C GLU A 92 28.19 -17.62 -21.58
N ALA A 93 28.74 -16.76 -22.45
CA ALA A 93 29.55 -15.60 -22.09
C ALA A 93 28.72 -14.33 -21.79
N PHE A 94 27.39 -14.43 -21.66
CA PHE A 94 26.54 -13.32 -21.25
C PHE A 94 26.53 -13.12 -19.72
N ASP A 95 27.39 -12.23 -19.23
CA ASP A 95 27.51 -11.92 -17.81
C ASP A 95 26.76 -10.65 -17.36
N GLY A 96 26.76 -10.41 -16.04
CA GLY A 96 26.13 -9.23 -15.46
C GLY A 96 26.83 -7.90 -15.77
N ALA A 97 28.10 -7.90 -16.18
CA ALA A 97 28.78 -6.69 -16.61
C ALA A 97 28.33 -6.28 -18.03
N ARG A 98 28.22 -7.25 -18.94
CA ARG A 98 27.65 -7.09 -20.29
C ARG A 98 26.18 -6.67 -20.23
N ALA A 99 25.39 -7.25 -19.31
CA ALA A 99 24.01 -6.85 -19.05
C ALA A 99 23.89 -5.38 -18.61
N LEU A 100 24.79 -4.90 -17.74
CA LEU A 100 24.81 -3.49 -17.32
C LEU A 100 25.27 -2.55 -18.44
N ASP A 101 26.27 -2.92 -19.27
CA ASP A 101 26.68 -2.10 -20.42
C ASP A 101 25.55 -1.94 -21.46
N LEU A 102 24.84 -3.03 -21.80
CA LEU A 102 23.70 -2.97 -22.72
C LEU A 102 22.61 -2.00 -22.24
N LEU A 103 22.25 -2.03 -20.95
CA LEU A 103 21.28 -1.09 -20.37
C LEU A 103 21.79 0.36 -20.35
N GLN A 104 23.11 0.57 -20.35
CA GLN A 104 23.75 1.88 -20.39
C GLN A 104 24.06 2.37 -21.82
N ARG A 105 23.60 1.65 -22.84
CA ARG A 105 23.70 2.00 -24.27
C ARG A 105 22.32 2.22 -24.87
N ARG A 106 22.21 3.22 -25.74
CA ARG A 106 20.92 3.58 -26.36
C ARG A 106 20.69 2.76 -27.62
N VAL A 107 20.37 1.48 -27.44
CA VAL A 107 20.08 0.54 -28.54
C VAL A 107 18.66 0.78 -29.08
N VAL A 108 18.44 0.53 -30.38
CA VAL A 108 17.11 0.40 -30.99
C VAL A 108 16.82 -1.08 -31.27
N ILE A 109 15.68 -1.61 -30.77
CA ILE A 109 15.21 -2.97 -31.09
C ILE A 109 13.76 -2.94 -31.57
N ASP A 110 13.57 -3.27 -32.85
CA ASP A 110 12.28 -3.32 -33.53
C ASP A 110 11.84 -4.78 -33.74
N TYR A 111 11.40 -5.45 -32.66
CA TYR A 111 10.84 -6.80 -32.76
C TYR A 111 9.49 -6.84 -33.52
N GLY A 112 8.89 -5.66 -33.72
CA GLY A 112 7.72 -5.43 -34.58
C GLY A 112 8.02 -5.46 -36.09
N SER A 113 9.28 -5.47 -36.49
CA SER A 113 9.74 -5.42 -37.87
C SER A 113 9.17 -6.56 -38.72
N LYS A 114 8.86 -6.28 -40.01
CA LYS A 114 8.55 -7.35 -40.97
C LYS A 114 9.73 -8.33 -41.17
N LYS A 115 10.96 -7.95 -40.81
CA LYS A 115 12.14 -8.83 -40.86
C LYS A 115 12.13 -9.92 -39.79
N THR A 116 11.65 -9.62 -38.58
CA THR A 116 11.55 -10.56 -37.45
C THR A 116 10.28 -11.43 -37.53
N GLY A 117 9.78 -11.70 -38.74
CA GLY A 117 8.56 -12.45 -39.00
C GLY A 117 7.24 -11.79 -38.54
N SER A 118 7.29 -10.64 -37.85
CA SER A 118 6.10 -9.95 -37.33
C SER A 118 5.23 -9.39 -38.46
N ARG A 119 3.92 -9.69 -38.43
CA ARG A 119 2.94 -9.30 -39.45
C ARG A 119 1.63 -8.88 -38.79
N PRO A 120 0.82 -7.99 -39.41
CA PRO A 120 -0.60 -7.88 -39.08
C PRO A 120 -1.26 -9.26 -39.09
N ALA A 121 -2.25 -9.48 -38.23
CA ALA A 121 -3.06 -10.69 -38.30
C ALA A 121 -3.95 -10.62 -39.57
N SER A 122 -4.12 -11.74 -40.28
CA SER A 122 -4.82 -11.82 -41.57
C SER A 122 -6.12 -12.59 -41.45
N GLU A 123 -7.12 -12.27 -42.27
CA GLU A 123 -8.29 -13.14 -42.47
C GLU A 123 -7.91 -14.51 -43.07
N GLU A 124 -6.73 -14.64 -43.68
CA GLU A 124 -6.19 -15.92 -44.15
C GLU A 124 -5.69 -16.81 -43.00
N ASP A 125 -5.39 -16.22 -41.83
CA ASP A 125 -4.95 -16.97 -40.66
C ASP A 125 -6.15 -17.71 -40.00
N GLU A 126 -5.84 -18.78 -39.27
CA GLU A 126 -6.81 -19.63 -38.60
C GLU A 126 -6.96 -19.19 -37.13
N TYR A 127 -8.19 -18.97 -36.68
CA TYR A 127 -8.50 -18.51 -35.31
C TYR A 127 -9.36 -19.53 -34.58
N TYR A 128 -9.05 -19.76 -33.30
CA TYR A 128 -9.72 -20.74 -32.45
C TYR A 128 -10.08 -20.07 -31.12
N PRO A 129 -11.27 -19.45 -31.02
CA PRO A 129 -11.73 -18.81 -29.78
C PRO A 129 -12.20 -19.86 -28.77
N VAL A 130 -11.75 -19.75 -27.52
CA VAL A 130 -12.28 -20.52 -26.39
C VAL A 130 -13.02 -19.59 -25.44
N PHE A 131 -14.32 -19.82 -25.27
CA PHE A 131 -15.23 -18.95 -24.54
C PHE A 131 -15.31 -19.32 -23.06
N ARG A 132 -15.34 -18.29 -22.20
CA ARG A 132 -15.46 -18.45 -20.75
C ARG A 132 -16.26 -17.31 -20.12
N LEU A 133 -16.97 -17.61 -19.03
CA LEU A 133 -17.51 -16.60 -18.13
C LEU A 133 -16.52 -16.41 -16.98
N ASP A 134 -15.96 -15.19 -16.82
CA ASP A 134 -14.90 -14.94 -15.83
C ASP A 134 -15.27 -13.94 -14.72
N PHE A 135 -16.42 -13.30 -14.84
CA PHE A 135 -16.94 -12.34 -13.87
C PHE A 135 -18.48 -12.38 -13.85
N VAL A 136 -19.07 -12.30 -12.65
CA VAL A 136 -20.51 -12.08 -12.41
C VAL A 136 -20.66 -11.17 -11.18
N SER A 137 -21.51 -10.15 -11.26
CA SER A 137 -21.94 -9.37 -10.12
C SER A 137 -23.44 -9.12 -10.10
N ILE A 138 -24.01 -9.23 -8.91
CA ILE A 138 -25.41 -8.99 -8.61
C ILE A 138 -25.50 -7.74 -7.73
N VAL A 139 -26.10 -6.68 -8.26
CA VAL A 139 -26.27 -5.39 -7.57
C VAL A 139 -27.68 -5.30 -7.01
N GLY A 140 -27.85 -5.58 -5.72
CA GLY A 140 -29.17 -5.55 -5.07
C GLY A 140 -29.84 -4.18 -5.06
N ARG A 141 -31.17 -4.18 -4.93
CA ARG A 141 -31.94 -2.95 -4.66
C ARG A 141 -31.84 -2.62 -3.16
N PRO A 142 -31.79 -1.33 -2.79
CA PRO A 142 -31.84 -0.93 -1.38
C PRO A 142 -33.08 -1.47 -0.65
N ARG A 143 -32.94 -1.78 0.65
CA ARG A 143 -34.01 -2.31 1.52
C ARG A 143 -34.65 -3.63 1.02
N ARG A 144 -33.95 -4.45 0.21
CA ARG A 144 -34.44 -5.75 -0.30
C ARG A 144 -33.41 -6.89 -0.17
N PRO A 145 -33.82 -8.10 0.25
CA PRO A 145 -32.97 -9.31 0.18
C PRO A 145 -32.87 -9.79 -1.28
N ILE A 146 -31.67 -10.15 -1.75
CA ILE A 146 -31.46 -10.57 -3.15
C ILE A 146 -31.55 -12.09 -3.36
N CYS A 147 -31.42 -12.87 -2.30
CA CYS A 147 -31.59 -14.32 -2.35
C CYS A 147 -33.05 -14.74 -2.15
N ARG A 148 -33.38 -15.96 -2.59
CA ARG A 148 -34.65 -16.66 -2.27
C ARG A 148 -34.35 -18.06 -1.72
N SER A 149 -35.23 -18.58 -0.87
CA SER A 149 -35.10 -19.96 -0.37
C SER A 149 -35.22 -20.94 -1.53
N SER A 150 -34.41 -22.00 -1.53
CA SER A 150 -34.36 -23.00 -2.60
C SER A 150 -33.79 -24.32 -2.08
N HIS A 151 -34.11 -25.43 -2.74
CA HIS A 151 -33.57 -26.75 -2.40
C HIS A 151 -32.09 -26.95 -2.85
N PHE A 152 -31.35 -25.85 -3.04
CA PHE A 152 -29.96 -25.85 -3.51
C PHE A 152 -29.02 -25.91 -2.30
N PHE A 153 -28.30 -27.02 -2.16
CA PHE A 153 -27.36 -27.26 -1.04
C PHE A 153 -26.05 -26.47 -1.19
N ASP A 154 -26.12 -25.16 -1.01
CA ASP A 154 -24.98 -24.23 -0.91
C ASP A 154 -24.76 -23.80 0.55
N ASN A 155 -23.54 -23.40 0.87
CA ASN A 155 -23.10 -22.99 2.20
C ASN A 155 -22.39 -21.63 2.12
N ILE A 156 -22.76 -20.73 3.01
CA ILE A 156 -22.22 -19.37 3.09
C ILE A 156 -21.34 -19.26 4.33
N THR A 157 -20.08 -18.85 4.15
CA THR A 157 -19.14 -18.61 5.25
C THR A 157 -19.17 -17.12 5.61
N ILE A 158 -19.76 -16.78 6.75
CA ILE A 158 -19.77 -15.42 7.33
C ILE A 158 -18.47 -15.21 8.11
N SER A 159 -17.82 -14.05 7.95
CA SER A 159 -16.65 -13.66 8.74
C SER A 159 -16.46 -12.16 8.78
N LEU A 160 -16.03 -11.63 9.93
CA LEU A 160 -15.65 -10.22 10.10
C LEU A 160 -14.16 -9.95 9.85
N ARG A 161 -13.36 -10.96 9.46
CA ARG A 161 -11.91 -10.82 9.20
C ARG A 161 -11.61 -9.81 8.10
N HIS A 162 -12.36 -9.88 7.01
CA HIS A 162 -12.10 -9.12 5.78
C HIS A 162 -13.07 -7.96 5.56
N TRP A 163 -13.72 -7.46 6.63
CA TRP A 163 -14.77 -6.45 6.58
C TRP A 163 -14.43 -5.19 5.75
N ASN A 164 -13.14 -4.80 5.75
CA ASN A 164 -12.62 -3.63 5.04
C ASN A 164 -12.17 -3.90 3.60
N ALA A 165 -12.32 -5.12 3.07
CA ALA A 165 -11.83 -5.46 1.73
C ALA A 165 -12.43 -4.51 0.66
N PRO A 166 -11.63 -4.04 -0.31
CA PRO A 166 -12.08 -3.08 -1.30
C PRO A 166 -13.10 -3.70 -2.27
N TYR A 167 -14.10 -2.90 -2.66
CA TYR A 167 -15.11 -3.29 -3.63
C TYR A 167 -14.69 -2.89 -5.05
N SER A 168 -14.48 -3.89 -5.92
CA SER A 168 -13.97 -3.66 -7.29
C SER A 168 -15.10 -3.28 -8.25
N ALA A 169 -15.52 -2.01 -8.22
CA ALA A 169 -16.53 -1.46 -9.13
C ALA A 169 -16.09 -1.37 -10.61
N LYS A 170 -14.85 -1.74 -10.96
CA LYS A 170 -14.27 -1.64 -12.31
C LYS A 170 -15.09 -2.32 -13.42
N HIS A 171 -15.88 -3.32 -13.05
CA HIS A 171 -16.66 -4.17 -13.97
C HIS A 171 -18.16 -4.11 -13.66
N VAL A 172 -18.61 -3.20 -12.79
CA VAL A 172 -19.98 -3.17 -12.25
C VAL A 172 -20.70 -1.89 -12.70
N GLN A 173 -21.73 -2.02 -13.53
CA GLN A 173 -22.62 -0.91 -13.89
C GLN A 173 -23.78 -0.79 -12.87
N GLY A 174 -24.53 0.31 -12.92
CA GLY A 174 -25.62 0.59 -11.97
C GLY A 174 -25.20 1.30 -10.68
N ILE A 175 -23.89 1.38 -10.36
CA ILE A 175 -23.36 2.11 -9.20
C ILE A 175 -22.96 3.52 -9.64
N HIS A 176 -23.93 4.44 -9.63
CA HIS A 176 -23.75 5.83 -10.09
C HIS A 176 -23.35 6.81 -8.97
N PHE A 177 -22.63 6.33 -7.94
CA PHE A 177 -22.21 7.11 -6.79
C PHE A 177 -20.83 6.68 -6.26
N ASP A 178 -20.14 7.59 -5.59
CA ASP A 178 -18.86 7.32 -4.92
C ASP A 178 -19.02 6.25 -3.82
N LEU A 179 -18.23 5.19 -3.89
CA LEU A 179 -18.22 4.10 -2.92
C LEU A 179 -17.35 4.36 -1.69
N SER A 180 -16.59 5.47 -1.66
CA SER A 180 -15.67 5.79 -0.57
C SER A 180 -16.40 5.86 0.78
N GLY A 181 -15.98 5.03 1.74
CA GLY A 181 -16.60 4.99 3.06
C GLY A 181 -17.98 4.31 3.13
N ARG A 182 -18.35 3.41 2.20
CA ARG A 182 -19.73 2.86 2.07
C ARG A 182 -19.88 1.33 2.02
N THR A 183 -18.79 0.56 1.89
CA THR A 183 -18.87 -0.91 1.72
C THR A 183 -18.49 -1.69 2.97
N PHE A 184 -19.06 -2.89 3.14
CA PHE A 184 -18.72 -3.82 4.22
C PHE A 184 -18.78 -5.25 3.69
N ARG A 185 -17.64 -5.96 3.66
CA ARG A 185 -17.63 -7.39 3.29
C ARG A 185 -18.10 -8.23 4.47
N ILE A 186 -19.04 -9.14 4.24
CA ILE A 186 -19.70 -9.92 5.31
C ILE A 186 -19.51 -11.43 5.17
N ALA A 187 -19.49 -11.96 3.94
CA ALA A 187 -19.44 -13.40 3.71
C ALA A 187 -18.73 -13.79 2.41
N THR A 188 -18.50 -15.09 2.24
CA THR A 188 -18.05 -15.73 0.98
C THR A 188 -18.84 -17.02 0.77
N GLY A 189 -19.40 -17.24 -0.43
CA GLY A 189 -20.14 -18.47 -0.77
C GLY A 189 -19.22 -19.64 -1.13
N ALA A 190 -19.73 -20.88 -1.12
CA ALA A 190 -18.94 -22.06 -1.50
C ALA A 190 -18.45 -22.00 -2.95
N THR A 191 -19.23 -21.37 -3.83
CA THR A 191 -18.91 -21.01 -5.22
C THR A 191 -17.99 -19.79 -5.35
N ARG A 192 -17.28 -19.40 -4.27
CA ARG A 192 -16.28 -18.31 -4.17
C ARG A 192 -16.80 -16.87 -4.15
N GLU A 193 -18.09 -16.61 -4.37
CA GLU A 193 -18.59 -15.23 -4.47
C GLU A 193 -18.36 -14.46 -3.17
N ALA A 194 -17.84 -13.23 -3.27
CA ALA A 194 -17.71 -12.32 -2.15
C ALA A 194 -19.01 -11.52 -1.95
N TRP A 195 -19.52 -11.51 -0.72
CA TRP A 195 -20.76 -10.84 -0.35
C TRP A 195 -20.48 -9.55 0.43
N PHE A 196 -21.13 -8.47 0.00
CA PHE A 196 -21.01 -7.14 0.57
C PHE A 196 -22.38 -6.57 0.95
N ILE A 197 -22.39 -5.77 2.01
CA ILE A 197 -23.42 -4.75 2.25
C ILE A 197 -22.85 -3.43 1.71
N VAL A 198 -23.63 -2.73 0.89
CA VAL A 198 -23.25 -1.45 0.28
C VAL A 198 -24.30 -0.39 0.64
N MET A 199 -23.84 0.78 1.10
CA MET A 199 -24.71 1.89 1.49
C MET A 199 -25.01 2.80 0.28
N HIS A 200 -26.18 2.64 -0.32
CA HIS A 200 -26.68 3.45 -1.43
C HIS A 200 -27.24 4.79 -0.92
N PRO A 201 -26.93 5.93 -1.55
CA PRO A 201 -27.47 7.22 -1.12
C PRO A 201 -28.96 7.35 -1.47
N ILE A 202 -29.73 7.96 -0.58
CA ILE A 202 -31.10 8.38 -0.84
C ILE A 202 -31.06 9.64 -1.72
N GLN A 203 -31.93 9.71 -2.74
CA GLN A 203 -31.88 10.72 -3.83
C GLN A 203 -31.81 12.20 -3.39
N ARG A 204 -32.20 12.54 -2.16
CA ARG A 204 -32.09 13.91 -1.60
C ARG A 204 -30.63 14.37 -1.43
N ALA A 205 -29.67 13.45 -1.27
CA ALA A 205 -28.25 13.78 -1.18
C ALA A 205 -27.63 14.23 -2.52
N SER A 206 -28.32 14.00 -3.64
CA SER A 206 -27.83 14.33 -4.99
C SER A 206 -28.11 15.78 -5.43
N SER A 207 -28.84 16.56 -4.64
CA SER A 207 -29.37 17.88 -5.03
C SER A 207 -28.41 19.07 -4.82
N GLY A 208 -27.11 18.82 -4.71
CA GLY A 208 -26.09 19.88 -4.65
C GLY A 208 -25.79 20.44 -6.04
N ASN A 209 -26.17 21.69 -6.31
CA ASN A 209 -26.01 22.33 -7.62
C ASN A 209 -24.55 22.37 -8.11
N GLY A 210 -24.21 21.42 -8.97
CA GLY A 210 -23.00 21.41 -9.79
C GLY A 210 -23.25 20.56 -11.03
N ASN A 211 -22.83 21.06 -12.20
CA ASN A 211 -23.00 20.34 -13.47
C ASN A 211 -22.44 18.91 -13.39
N PRO A 212 -23.11 17.91 -14.01
CA PRO A 212 -22.58 16.56 -14.16
C PRO A 212 -21.47 16.50 -15.23
N HIS A 213 -20.43 17.34 -15.08
CA HIS A 213 -19.20 17.16 -15.84
C HIS A 213 -18.57 15.83 -15.43
N HIS A 214 -18.06 15.08 -16.42
CA HIS A 214 -17.27 13.87 -16.23
C HIS A 214 -15.97 14.16 -15.47
N ARG A 215 -16.05 14.32 -14.14
CA ARG A 215 -14.92 14.06 -13.27
C ARG A 215 -14.50 12.61 -13.49
N ARG A 216 -13.21 12.41 -13.77
CA ARG A 216 -12.61 11.08 -13.91
C ARG A 216 -13.04 10.19 -12.74
N HIS A 217 -13.27 8.92 -13.02
CA HIS A 217 -13.16 7.88 -12.02
C HIS A 217 -11.68 7.75 -11.64
N ASP A 218 -11.15 8.71 -10.88
CA ASP A 218 -9.78 8.66 -10.37
C ASP A 218 -9.61 7.39 -9.51
N THR A 219 -8.49 6.71 -9.69
CA THR A 219 -8.33 5.29 -9.33
C THR A 219 -8.09 5.03 -7.84
N SER A 220 -8.74 5.81 -6.97
CA SER A 220 -8.70 5.74 -5.52
C SER A 220 -9.53 4.56 -4.96
N TYR A 221 -9.20 3.34 -5.40
CA TYR A 221 -9.85 2.10 -4.95
C TYR A 221 -9.51 1.72 -3.48
N THR A 222 -8.72 2.54 -2.78
CA THR A 222 -8.07 2.19 -1.51
C THR A 222 -8.92 2.46 -0.26
N ARG A 223 -10.13 3.03 -0.38
CA ARG A 223 -11.01 3.34 0.78
C ARG A 223 -12.52 3.17 0.54
N THR A 224 -12.97 2.15 -0.18
CA THR A 224 -14.42 1.88 -0.31
C THR A 224 -15.07 1.47 1.00
N ALA A 225 -14.33 0.84 1.91
CA ALA A 225 -14.85 0.33 3.17
C ALA A 225 -15.38 1.43 4.11
N LEU A 226 -16.47 1.14 4.84
CA LEU A 226 -16.99 1.97 5.94
C LEU A 226 -15.86 2.41 6.88
N VAL A 227 -15.94 3.63 7.42
CA VAL A 227 -15.02 4.02 8.51
C VAL A 227 -15.24 3.11 9.72
N HIS A 228 -14.15 2.75 10.42
CA HIS A 228 -14.16 1.69 11.45
C HIS A 228 -15.25 1.84 12.52
N GLY A 229 -15.59 3.07 12.93
CA GLY A 229 -16.70 3.33 13.86
C GLY A 229 -18.07 2.92 13.30
N ARG A 230 -18.34 3.19 12.01
CA ARG A 230 -19.57 2.76 11.35
C ARG A 230 -19.62 1.25 11.15
N ALA A 231 -18.49 0.66 10.79
CA ALA A 231 -18.34 -0.78 10.67
C ALA A 231 -18.59 -1.52 12.00
N LEU A 232 -18.22 -0.94 13.16
CA LEU A 232 -18.50 -1.52 14.48
C LEU A 232 -20.00 -1.53 14.79
N LEU A 233 -20.73 -0.45 14.47
CA LEU A 233 -22.18 -0.38 14.64
C LEU A 233 -22.90 -1.42 13.76
N LEU A 234 -22.53 -1.49 12.47
CA LEU A 234 -23.07 -2.48 11.55
C LEU A 234 -22.75 -3.92 11.99
N ALA A 235 -21.54 -4.17 12.49
CA ALA A 235 -21.16 -5.48 13.04
C ALA A 235 -21.88 -5.83 14.34
N SER A 236 -22.30 -4.86 15.16
CA SER A 236 -23.23 -5.14 16.27
C SER A 236 -24.56 -5.60 15.73
N TYR A 237 -25.18 -4.81 14.84
CA TYR A 237 -26.49 -5.11 14.27
C TYR A 237 -26.54 -6.48 13.58
N ILE A 238 -25.50 -6.84 12.81
CA ILE A 238 -25.35 -8.19 12.23
C ILE A 238 -25.38 -9.28 13.31
N LYS A 239 -24.64 -9.12 14.41
CA LYS A 239 -24.64 -10.10 15.52
C LYS A 239 -25.99 -10.13 16.24
N ASP A 240 -26.60 -8.98 16.48
CA ASP A 240 -27.89 -8.86 17.17
C ASP A 240 -29.03 -9.58 16.42
N ILE A 241 -28.93 -9.70 15.08
CA ILE A 241 -29.82 -10.53 14.25
C ILE A 241 -29.60 -12.04 14.50
N PHE A 242 -28.34 -12.50 14.61
CA PHE A 242 -28.01 -13.91 14.88
C PHE A 242 -28.33 -14.35 16.33
N LEU A 243 -28.61 -13.41 17.23
CA LEU A 243 -29.03 -13.68 18.60
C LEU A 243 -30.57 -13.80 18.75
N ARG A 244 -31.32 -13.82 17.63
CA ARG A 244 -32.79 -13.81 17.63
C ARG A 244 -33.39 -14.78 16.60
N GLY A 245 -34.57 -15.31 16.91
CA GLY A 245 -35.38 -16.10 15.99
C GLY A 245 -34.68 -17.36 15.45
N GLU A 246 -34.93 -17.67 14.16
CA GLU A 246 -34.44 -18.89 13.48
C GLU A 246 -32.91 -18.93 13.27
N LEU A 247 -32.19 -17.84 13.58
CA LEU A 247 -30.74 -17.72 13.44
C LEU A 247 -30.00 -17.96 14.77
N LEU A 248 -30.75 -18.06 15.88
CA LEU A 248 -30.20 -18.36 17.20
C LEU A 248 -29.57 -19.76 17.19
N GLY A 249 -28.27 -19.83 17.46
CA GLY A 249 -27.48 -21.06 17.47
C GLY A 249 -26.61 -21.27 16.22
N GLU A 250 -26.73 -20.44 15.19
CA GLU A 250 -25.93 -20.51 13.95
C GLU A 250 -24.48 -20.00 14.12
N GLY A 251 -23.87 -20.13 15.31
CA GLY A 251 -22.43 -19.91 15.57
C GLY A 251 -21.87 -18.48 15.51
N VAL A 252 -22.63 -17.47 15.06
CA VAL A 252 -22.20 -16.06 15.06
C VAL A 252 -22.39 -15.46 16.46
N GLU A 253 -21.30 -15.11 17.15
CA GLU A 253 -21.32 -14.80 18.58
C GLU A 253 -21.03 -13.33 18.94
N PRO A 254 -21.51 -12.83 20.10
CA PRO A 254 -21.29 -11.45 20.54
C PRO A 254 -19.81 -11.04 20.62
N ARG A 255 -18.92 -12.00 20.96
CA ARG A 255 -17.47 -11.80 21.08
C ARG A 255 -16.76 -11.46 19.77
N TRP A 256 -17.36 -11.77 18.62
CA TRP A 256 -16.76 -11.56 17.30
C TRP A 256 -16.36 -10.10 17.06
N ALA A 257 -15.13 -9.90 16.58
CA ALA A 257 -14.54 -8.58 16.33
C ALA A 257 -14.21 -8.33 14.84
N LEU A 258 -14.24 -7.05 14.44
CA LEU A 258 -13.74 -6.62 13.12
C LEU A 258 -12.24 -6.95 12.98
N GLY A 259 -11.87 -7.67 11.92
CA GLY A 259 -10.50 -8.14 11.71
C GLY A 259 -10.11 -9.35 12.56
N GLY A 260 -11.04 -9.92 13.33
CA GLY A 260 -10.85 -11.18 14.03
C GLY A 260 -10.73 -12.37 13.07
N ALA A 261 -10.19 -13.49 13.55
CA ALA A 261 -10.05 -14.72 12.76
C ALA A 261 -11.36 -15.54 12.64
N GLU A 262 -12.39 -15.15 13.40
CA GLU A 262 -13.67 -15.83 13.50
C GLU A 262 -14.40 -15.92 12.14
N ALA A 263 -14.86 -17.13 11.83
CA ALA A 263 -15.67 -17.43 10.65
C ALA A 263 -16.63 -18.59 10.98
N GLN A 264 -17.82 -18.58 10.38
CA GLN A 264 -18.84 -19.60 10.59
C GLN A 264 -19.53 -19.92 9.27
N MET A 265 -19.71 -21.22 9.01
CA MET A 265 -20.45 -21.71 7.86
C MET A 265 -21.92 -21.88 8.24
N ILE A 266 -22.83 -21.34 7.44
CA ILE A 266 -24.28 -21.51 7.58
C ILE A 266 -24.88 -22.02 6.27
N ALA A 267 -26.01 -22.73 6.36
CA ALA A 267 -26.74 -23.19 5.18
C ALA A 267 -27.34 -22.02 4.38
N PHE A 268 -27.52 -22.18 3.07
CA PHE A 268 -28.03 -21.11 2.21
C PHE A 268 -29.42 -20.55 2.62
N ASP A 269 -30.35 -21.40 3.09
CA ASP A 269 -31.64 -20.91 3.60
C ASP A 269 -31.47 -20.00 4.85
N LYS A 270 -30.48 -20.27 5.70
CA LYS A 270 -30.17 -19.40 6.85
C LYS A 270 -29.57 -18.07 6.39
N TRP A 271 -28.84 -18.04 5.27
CA TRP A 271 -28.41 -16.81 4.62
C TRP A 271 -29.58 -16.00 4.05
N VAL A 272 -30.60 -16.67 3.47
CA VAL A 272 -31.86 -16.03 3.03
C VAL A 272 -32.62 -15.43 4.21
N THR A 273 -32.78 -16.18 5.31
CA THR A 273 -33.40 -15.66 6.54
C THR A 273 -32.60 -14.48 7.10
N PHE A 274 -31.26 -14.55 7.14
CA PHE A 274 -30.41 -13.42 7.56
C PHE A 274 -30.63 -12.17 6.69
N GLN A 275 -30.59 -12.27 5.36
CA GLN A 275 -30.83 -11.10 4.50
C GLN A 275 -32.23 -10.50 4.72
N THR A 276 -33.22 -11.35 4.98
CA THR A 276 -34.60 -10.93 5.23
C THR A 276 -34.71 -10.19 6.56
N ARG A 277 -34.26 -10.79 7.67
CA ARG A 277 -34.24 -10.16 9.01
C ARG A 277 -33.43 -8.86 9.05
N PHE A 278 -32.31 -8.81 8.33
CA PHE A 278 -31.47 -7.62 8.18
C PHE A 278 -32.21 -6.47 7.46
N MET A 279 -33.05 -6.78 6.47
CA MET A 279 -33.84 -5.77 5.77
C MET A 279 -35.12 -5.41 6.53
N GLU A 280 -35.71 -6.32 7.29
CA GLU A 280 -36.86 -6.03 8.17
C GLU A 280 -36.46 -5.06 9.29
N GLY A 281 -35.52 -5.44 10.16
CA GLY A 281 -35.20 -4.69 11.39
C GLY A 281 -34.34 -3.43 11.21
N TRP A 282 -34.04 -3.01 9.98
CA TRP A 282 -33.11 -1.90 9.74
C TRP A 282 -33.71 -0.54 10.13
N GLU A 283 -35.04 -0.33 10.01
CA GLU A 283 -35.67 0.91 10.48
C GLU A 283 -35.58 1.05 12.02
N GLU A 284 -35.84 -0.03 12.78
CA GLU A 284 -35.62 -0.08 14.24
C GLU A 284 -34.17 0.27 14.63
N PHE A 285 -33.19 -0.22 13.85
CA PHE A 285 -31.76 0.10 14.03
C PHE A 285 -31.45 1.58 13.77
N ILE A 286 -32.04 2.19 12.74
CA ILE A 286 -31.85 3.62 12.43
C ILE A 286 -32.50 4.52 13.48
N ASP A 287 -33.71 4.18 13.96
CA ASP A 287 -34.38 4.95 15.02
C ASP A 287 -33.58 4.88 16.33
N GLY A 288 -33.06 3.70 16.68
CA GLY A 288 -32.20 3.50 17.85
C GLY A 288 -30.85 4.23 17.80
N LEU A 289 -30.33 4.54 16.59
CA LEU A 289 -29.17 5.41 16.40
C LEU A 289 -29.56 6.90 16.43
N SER A 290 -30.69 7.26 15.84
CA SER A 290 -31.17 8.64 15.73
C SER A 290 -31.52 9.23 17.10
N ALA A 291 -32.17 8.44 17.96
CA ALA A 291 -32.47 8.80 19.35
C ALA A 291 -31.22 9.09 20.22
N ARG A 292 -30.02 8.68 19.76
CA ARG A 292 -28.74 8.87 20.45
C ARG A 292 -27.88 10.01 19.87
N GLY A 293 -28.45 10.86 19.00
CA GLY A 293 -27.72 11.95 18.34
C GLY A 293 -26.78 11.45 17.24
N GLY A 294 -27.27 10.49 16.43
CA GLY A 294 -26.46 9.72 15.49
C GLY A 294 -25.85 10.47 14.29
N ASP A 295 -24.89 9.81 13.67
CA ASP A 295 -24.21 10.19 12.42
C ASP A 295 -25.19 10.22 11.23
N THR A 296 -25.35 11.37 10.56
CA THR A 296 -26.36 11.58 9.50
C THR A 296 -26.22 10.62 8.33
N PHE A 297 -25.02 10.06 8.12
CA PHE A 297 -24.75 9.06 7.09
C PHE A 297 -25.78 7.93 7.05
N TRP A 298 -26.28 7.49 8.22
CA TRP A 298 -27.25 6.39 8.29
C TRP A 298 -28.67 6.80 7.91
N LEU A 299 -28.99 8.09 7.94
CA LEU A 299 -30.25 8.66 7.44
C LEU A 299 -30.16 8.98 5.94
N ASP A 300 -28.97 9.35 5.47
CA ASP A 300 -28.71 9.69 4.06
C ASP A 300 -28.55 8.45 3.15
N HIS A 301 -28.45 7.23 3.71
CA HIS A 301 -28.16 6.01 2.96
C HIS A 301 -29.03 4.80 3.37
N GLN A 302 -29.22 3.87 2.42
CA GLN A 302 -29.91 2.60 2.62
C GLN A 302 -29.01 1.41 2.23
N PRO A 303 -29.08 0.28 2.93
CA PRO A 303 -28.27 -0.89 2.61
C PRO A 303 -28.86 -1.66 1.42
N ALA A 304 -27.97 -2.18 0.58
CA ALA A 304 -28.24 -3.21 -0.41
C ALA A 304 -27.23 -4.36 -0.26
N PHE A 305 -27.66 -5.60 -0.49
CA PHE A 305 -26.74 -6.73 -0.64
C PHE A 305 -26.18 -6.77 -2.07
N HIS A 306 -24.87 -6.94 -2.19
CA HIS A 306 -24.18 -7.15 -3.46
C HIS A 306 -23.44 -8.49 -3.41
N ALA A 307 -23.48 -9.26 -4.49
CA ALA A 307 -22.63 -10.44 -4.70
C ALA A 307 -21.66 -10.18 -5.86
N TYR A 308 -20.45 -10.74 -5.77
CA TYR A 308 -19.37 -10.53 -6.73
C TYR A 308 -18.51 -11.79 -6.83
N ASP A 309 -18.47 -12.42 -8.00
CA ASP A 309 -17.52 -13.48 -8.34
C ASP A 309 -16.65 -13.04 -9.54
N TYR A 310 -15.38 -13.40 -9.50
CA TYR A 310 -14.35 -12.97 -10.44
C TYR A 310 -13.18 -13.96 -10.46
N GLY A 311 -12.66 -14.25 -11.65
CA GLY A 311 -11.66 -15.29 -11.84
C GLY A 311 -12.26 -16.70 -11.72
N ALA A 312 -13.56 -16.85 -12.01
CA ALA A 312 -14.25 -18.13 -12.03
C ALA A 312 -13.88 -18.95 -13.28
N ASN A 313 -13.65 -18.24 -14.39
CA ASN A 313 -13.11 -18.75 -15.65
C ASN A 313 -13.86 -20.00 -16.19
N ILE A 314 -15.17 -20.05 -15.97
CA ILE A 314 -16.08 -21.16 -16.31
C ILE A 314 -16.08 -21.32 -17.84
N LYS A 315 -15.66 -22.49 -18.34
CA LYS A 315 -15.67 -22.77 -19.79
C LYS A 315 -17.12 -22.82 -20.29
N ILE A 316 -17.40 -22.08 -21.36
CA ILE A 316 -18.63 -22.21 -22.15
C ILE A 316 -18.27 -23.07 -23.36
N GLU A 317 -19.03 -24.13 -23.60
CA GLU A 317 -18.80 -25.01 -24.74
C GLU A 317 -19.64 -24.56 -25.93
N VAL A 318 -19.06 -24.62 -27.12
CA VAL A 318 -19.72 -24.30 -28.40
C VAL A 318 -20.36 -25.58 -28.91
N ASN A 319 -21.68 -25.59 -29.03
CA ASN A 319 -22.45 -26.64 -29.67
C ASN A 319 -22.74 -26.29 -31.14
N GLU A 320 -23.41 -27.19 -31.86
CA GLU A 320 -23.74 -26.98 -33.28
C GLU A 320 -24.68 -25.80 -33.47
N GLU A 321 -25.54 -25.51 -32.49
CA GLU A 321 -26.49 -24.41 -32.48
C GLU A 321 -25.78 -23.05 -32.40
N ILE A 322 -24.83 -22.86 -31.47
CA ILE A 322 -24.01 -21.63 -31.42
C ILE A 322 -23.10 -21.53 -32.66
N ALA A 323 -22.53 -22.65 -33.13
CA ALA A 323 -21.67 -22.65 -34.31
C ALA A 323 -22.43 -22.24 -35.58
N ASN A 324 -23.70 -22.66 -35.71
CA ASN A 324 -24.53 -22.33 -36.86
C ASN A 324 -25.31 -21.01 -36.72
N LEU A 325 -25.47 -20.47 -35.51
CA LEU A 325 -26.23 -19.24 -35.19
C LEU A 325 -26.08 -18.11 -36.22
N GLU A 326 -27.22 -17.61 -36.71
CA GLU A 326 -27.27 -16.50 -37.67
C GLU A 326 -27.01 -15.14 -36.99
N GLN A 327 -26.82 -14.10 -37.81
CA GLN A 327 -26.55 -12.76 -37.29
C GLN A 327 -27.86 -12.15 -36.79
N GLU A 328 -27.85 -11.58 -35.58
CA GLU A 328 -29.02 -10.85 -35.11
C GLU A 328 -29.28 -9.62 -36.01
N THR A 329 -30.54 -9.43 -36.40
CA THR A 329 -31.01 -8.34 -37.25
C THR A 329 -32.10 -7.54 -36.54
N VAL A 330 -32.26 -6.26 -36.91
CA VAL A 330 -33.21 -5.35 -36.24
C VAL A 330 -34.65 -5.84 -36.43
N ILE A 331 -35.35 -6.09 -35.31
CA ILE A 331 -36.75 -6.48 -35.30
C ILE A 331 -37.62 -5.29 -35.71
N ARG A 332 -38.10 -5.30 -36.95
CA ARG A 332 -39.05 -4.29 -37.46
C ARG A 332 -40.49 -4.67 -37.10
N SER A 333 -41.26 -3.70 -36.63
CA SER A 333 -42.67 -3.91 -36.28
C SER A 333 -43.53 -4.12 -37.53
N ALA A 334 -44.34 -5.18 -37.53
CA ALA A 334 -45.24 -5.56 -38.63
C ALA A 334 -46.54 -4.72 -38.69
N HIS A 335 -46.45 -3.41 -38.43
CA HIS A 335 -47.59 -2.46 -38.36
C HIS A 335 -47.41 -1.23 -39.28
N LEU A 336 -46.67 -1.39 -40.39
CA LEU A 336 -46.60 -0.42 -41.49
C LEU A 336 -46.92 -1.05 -42.88
N HIS A 337 -47.54 -2.23 -42.90
CA HIS A 337 -48.02 -2.90 -44.12
C HIS A 337 -49.48 -3.36 -43.97
N SER A 338 -50.40 -2.40 -43.84
CA SER A 338 -51.85 -2.68 -43.95
C SER A 338 -52.72 -1.54 -44.49
N GLU A 339 -52.15 -0.39 -44.90
CA GLU A 339 -52.89 0.74 -45.50
C GLU A 339 -52.18 1.37 -46.71
N MET A 340 -51.85 0.54 -47.70
CA MET A 340 -51.90 0.97 -49.11
C MET A 340 -52.01 -0.27 -50.00
N ASP A 341 -53.12 -0.37 -50.73
CA ASP A 341 -53.49 -1.53 -51.55
C ASP A 341 -53.87 -1.01 -52.94
N LYS A 342 -53.10 -1.42 -53.97
CA LYS A 342 -53.24 -1.07 -55.41
C LYS A 342 -52.78 0.37 -55.76
N ASP A 343 -52.33 0.67 -56.98
CA ASP A 343 -52.48 -0.02 -58.27
C ASP A 343 -51.15 -0.39 -58.98
N ASP A 344 -51.17 -1.54 -59.66
CA ASP A 344 -50.59 -2.02 -60.95
C ASP A 344 -49.28 -1.49 -61.62
N ASP A 345 -48.80 -2.33 -62.56
CA ASP A 345 -47.88 -2.11 -63.70
C ASP A 345 -46.33 -2.04 -63.52
N ASP A 346 -45.74 -3.26 -63.43
CA ASP A 346 -44.76 -3.87 -64.37
C ASP A 346 -43.30 -3.32 -64.57
N ASP A 347 -42.52 -4.14 -65.27
CA ASP A 347 -41.13 -3.98 -65.76
C ASP A 347 -39.98 -3.93 -64.71
N GLY A 348 -38.78 -4.36 -65.13
CA GLY A 348 -37.63 -4.54 -64.21
C GLY A 348 -36.25 -4.65 -64.88
N TRP A 349 -35.31 -5.28 -64.16
CA TRP A 349 -33.87 -5.47 -64.45
C TRP A 349 -32.91 -4.31 -64.09
N GLU A 350 -32.28 -4.45 -62.92
CA GLU A 350 -30.82 -4.64 -62.75
C GLU A 350 -29.83 -3.75 -63.56
N ILE A 351 -28.98 -2.97 -62.87
CA ILE A 351 -27.48 -3.01 -63.00
C ILE A 351 -26.75 -2.09 -61.98
N LEU A 352 -25.44 -2.32 -61.84
CA LEU A 352 -24.49 -1.78 -60.86
C LEU A 352 -23.96 -0.34 -61.10
N ARG A 353 -23.57 0.31 -59.98
CA ARG A 353 -22.38 1.18 -59.78
C ARG A 353 -21.96 2.18 -60.89
N GLN A 354 -22.27 3.46 -60.65
CA GLN A 354 -21.41 4.67 -60.71
C GLN A 354 -22.34 5.88 -60.44
N GLY A 355 -21.93 7.08 -60.05
CA GLY A 355 -20.66 7.71 -59.64
C GLY A 355 -21.02 9.11 -59.08
N ARG A 356 -20.14 9.88 -58.40
CA ARG A 356 -20.55 11.16 -57.77
C ARG A 356 -19.70 12.37 -58.14
N GLU A 357 -19.98 12.90 -59.32
CA GLU A 357 -19.72 14.26 -59.82
C GLU A 357 -20.96 14.61 -60.70
N GLN A 358 -21.46 15.84 -60.85
CA GLN A 358 -21.05 17.19 -60.42
C GLN A 358 -22.28 18.16 -60.61
N HIS A 359 -22.28 19.36 -59.98
CA HIS A 359 -23.25 20.48 -60.19
C HIS A 359 -24.76 20.22 -59.88
N GLY A 360 -25.66 21.22 -59.74
CA GLY A 360 -25.52 22.69 -59.75
C GLY A 360 -26.83 23.43 -59.41
N GLU A 361 -26.84 24.78 -59.58
CA GLU A 361 -27.97 25.75 -59.43
C GLU A 361 -28.37 26.10 -57.95
N GLU A 362 -28.03 27.28 -57.40
CA GLU A 362 -28.65 28.65 -57.48
C GLU A 362 -29.61 28.89 -56.29
N GLU A 363 -29.79 30.08 -55.66
CA GLU A 363 -29.76 31.50 -56.12
C GLU A 363 -28.91 32.47 -55.23
N GLU A 364 -28.85 33.74 -55.68
CA GLU A 364 -28.37 35.08 -55.21
C GLU A 364 -28.22 35.40 -53.68
N GLU A 365 -27.54 36.45 -53.17
CA GLU A 365 -27.17 37.80 -53.66
C GLU A 365 -25.73 38.29 -53.29
N ASP A 366 -25.17 39.16 -54.14
CA ASP A 366 -24.26 40.32 -53.97
C ASP A 366 -23.18 40.47 -52.85
N GLY A 367 -21.98 40.96 -53.25
CA GLY A 367 -20.97 41.52 -52.33
C GLY A 367 -19.57 41.79 -52.92
N ASP A 368 -19.38 42.88 -53.66
CA ASP A 368 -18.11 43.24 -54.34
C ASP A 368 -16.91 43.56 -53.42
N GLY A 369 -15.67 43.36 -53.92
CA GLY A 369 -14.44 43.79 -53.27
C GLY A 369 -13.14 43.42 -54.00
N ASP A 370 -12.71 44.27 -54.94
CA ASP A 370 -11.50 44.06 -55.78
C ASP A 370 -10.15 44.02 -55.01
N GLY A 371 -9.16 43.35 -55.60
CA GLY A 371 -7.77 43.33 -55.09
C GLY A 371 -6.80 42.49 -55.93
N ASP A 372 -6.31 43.05 -57.05
CA ASP A 372 -5.38 42.40 -57.98
C ASP A 372 -3.99 42.03 -57.41
N GLY A 373 -3.31 41.08 -58.05
CA GLY A 373 -1.84 41.10 -58.16
C GLY A 373 -1.14 39.73 -58.15
N ASP A 374 -0.89 39.18 -59.34
CA ASP A 374 0.24 38.32 -59.80
C ASP A 374 0.75 37.14 -58.91
N GLY A 375 1.31 36.06 -59.46
CA GLY A 375 1.66 35.74 -60.84
C GLY A 375 2.86 34.78 -60.87
N ASP A 376 2.96 33.98 -61.94
CA ASP A 376 4.05 33.07 -62.30
C ASP A 376 4.45 31.91 -61.34
N GLN A 377 5.13 30.84 -61.80
CA GLN A 377 4.84 29.84 -62.85
C GLN A 377 5.98 28.77 -62.83
N TYR A 378 5.63 27.48 -62.93
CA TYR A 378 6.59 26.35 -62.93
C TYR A 378 7.49 26.35 -64.20
N PRO A 379 8.75 25.86 -64.16
CA PRO A 379 8.97 24.41 -64.43
C PRO A 379 10.22 23.73 -63.82
N HIS A 380 10.25 22.38 -63.93
CA HIS A 380 11.44 21.49 -63.88
C HIS A 380 12.32 21.67 -65.15
N PRO A 381 13.64 21.27 -65.20
CA PRO A 381 14.02 19.84 -65.27
C PRO A 381 15.46 19.41 -64.84
N ASN A 382 15.66 18.09 -64.88
CA ASN A 382 16.85 17.27 -65.20
C ASN A 382 18.30 17.54 -64.74
N ALA A 383 18.97 16.41 -64.45
CA ALA A 383 20.39 16.18 -64.19
C ALA A 383 21.33 16.42 -65.39
N GLU A 384 22.64 16.58 -65.14
CA GLU A 384 23.66 15.54 -65.42
C GLU A 384 25.11 15.90 -64.96
N ASP A 385 25.85 14.83 -64.64
CA ASP A 385 27.30 14.52 -64.64
C ASP A 385 28.48 15.45 -64.18
N SER A 386 29.37 14.81 -63.41
CA SER A 386 30.87 14.79 -63.41
C SER A 386 31.78 16.04 -63.48
N LEU A 387 32.88 16.01 -62.68
CA LEU A 387 34.23 15.59 -63.14
C LEU A 387 35.36 15.75 -62.07
N PHE A 388 36.06 14.63 -61.75
CA PHE A 388 37.53 14.46 -61.55
C PHE A 388 38.27 15.16 -60.36
N LEU A 389 39.08 14.53 -59.46
CA LEU A 389 40.26 13.59 -59.49
C LEU A 389 41.57 14.33 -59.06
N PRO A 390 42.74 13.69 -58.73
CA PRO A 390 43.08 12.30 -58.33
C PRO A 390 44.16 12.20 -57.17
N VAL A 391 44.97 11.11 -57.18
CA VAL A 391 46.23 10.77 -56.44
C VAL A 391 46.00 9.90 -55.19
N GLU A 392 45.98 8.55 -55.25
CA GLU A 392 47.09 7.56 -55.47
C GLU A 392 47.97 7.33 -54.21
N ALA A 393 48.46 6.13 -53.85
CA ALA A 393 48.47 4.78 -54.46
C ALA A 393 48.54 3.69 -53.33
N HIS A 394 48.62 2.35 -53.50
CA HIS A 394 48.66 1.44 -54.67
C HIS A 394 48.30 -0.02 -54.24
N SER A 395 47.68 -0.80 -55.14
CA SER A 395 48.04 -2.17 -55.62
C SER A 395 48.52 -3.33 -54.71
N ALA A 396 48.28 -4.62 -54.99
CA ALA A 396 47.37 -5.44 -55.87
C ALA A 396 47.74 -6.95 -55.59
N ALA A 397 47.15 -8.07 -56.04
CA ALA A 397 45.96 -8.53 -56.82
C ALA A 397 45.67 -10.00 -56.30
N SER A 398 44.89 -10.97 -56.84
CA SER A 398 43.90 -11.21 -57.92
C SER A 398 43.24 -12.60 -57.61
N LEU A 399 42.26 -13.24 -58.30
CA LEU A 399 41.49 -12.98 -59.54
C LEU A 399 40.03 -13.52 -59.38
N SER A 400 39.56 -14.48 -60.20
CA SER A 400 38.21 -15.11 -60.24
C SER A 400 38.28 -16.43 -61.09
N PRO A 401 37.22 -17.21 -61.46
CA PRO A 401 35.75 -17.07 -61.25
C PRO A 401 34.89 -18.39 -61.03
N SER A 402 33.57 -18.19 -60.82
CA SER A 402 32.37 -18.94 -61.30
C SER A 402 32.04 -20.45 -61.06
N SER A 403 30.79 -20.64 -60.61
CA SER A 403 29.72 -21.58 -61.06
C SER A 403 29.73 -23.13 -60.84
N HIS A 404 28.66 -23.61 -60.17
CA HIS A 404 27.88 -24.86 -60.32
C HIS A 404 28.49 -26.18 -60.83
N LEU A 405 28.29 -27.29 -60.06
CA LEU A 405 27.84 -28.59 -60.59
C LEU A 405 27.34 -29.61 -59.50
N PHE A 406 26.15 -30.15 -59.75
CA PHE A 406 25.48 -31.44 -59.39
C PHE A 406 25.73 -32.31 -58.11
N ARG A 407 24.63 -33.02 -57.76
CA ARG A 407 24.39 -34.17 -56.85
C ARG A 407 25.15 -35.46 -57.26
N PRO A 408 25.32 -36.51 -56.41
CA PRO A 408 24.29 -37.38 -55.78
C PRO A 408 24.38 -37.44 -54.22
N ASP A 409 23.47 -38.00 -53.40
CA ASP A 409 22.40 -39.05 -53.45
C ASP A 409 22.80 -40.45 -52.90
N ARG A 410 21.83 -41.09 -52.19
CA ARG A 410 21.82 -42.40 -51.49
C ARG A 410 22.70 -42.54 -50.23
N SER A 411 22.27 -43.13 -49.09
CA SER A 411 21.29 -44.18 -48.71
C SER A 411 21.86 -45.60 -48.59
N GLU A 412 21.90 -46.13 -47.36
CA GLU A 412 21.52 -47.48 -46.88
C GLU A 412 21.70 -47.48 -45.33
N MET A 413 20.81 -48.04 -44.48
CA MET A 413 20.50 -49.47 -44.22
C MET A 413 21.68 -50.26 -43.62
N MET A 414 21.50 -51.20 -42.67
CA MET A 414 20.29 -51.72 -42.02
C MET A 414 20.58 -52.41 -40.65
N MET A 415 19.52 -52.61 -39.85
CA MET A 415 19.24 -53.77 -38.96
C MET A 415 20.27 -54.26 -37.91
N GLY A 416 19.79 -54.35 -36.66
CA GLY A 416 20.46 -55.03 -35.54
C GLY A 416 19.51 -55.79 -34.60
N ARG A 417 18.47 -56.45 -35.12
CA ARG A 417 17.44 -57.17 -34.32
C ARG A 417 18.05 -58.21 -33.35
N ARG A 418 17.55 -58.22 -32.11
CA ARG A 418 17.16 -59.45 -31.42
C ARG A 418 15.95 -59.20 -30.50
N ARG A 419 15.36 -60.26 -29.96
CA ARG A 419 13.96 -60.33 -29.48
C ARG A 419 13.85 -61.44 -28.41
N LEU A 420 12.72 -61.46 -27.68
CA LEU A 420 12.30 -62.49 -26.72
C LEU A 420 13.02 -62.36 -25.35
N GLU A 421 12.41 -62.68 -24.21
CA GLU A 421 11.07 -63.26 -23.95
C GLU A 421 10.51 -62.75 -22.59
N ASP A 422 9.27 -63.11 -22.25
CA ASP A 422 8.53 -62.65 -21.06
C ASP A 422 8.91 -63.37 -19.75
N GLU A 423 8.71 -62.72 -18.59
CA GLU A 423 8.06 -63.37 -17.43
C GLU A 423 7.48 -62.34 -16.41
N VAL A 424 6.65 -62.81 -15.47
CA VAL A 424 5.74 -61.98 -14.64
C VAL A 424 6.01 -62.16 -13.14
N GLY A 425 5.94 -61.07 -12.36
CA GLY A 425 5.94 -61.11 -10.89
C GLY A 425 5.31 -59.87 -10.26
N HIS A 426 4.33 -60.06 -9.36
CA HIS A 426 3.67 -58.98 -8.61
C HIS A 426 4.47 -58.58 -7.34
N GLY A 427 4.32 -57.34 -6.88
CA GLY A 427 5.00 -56.84 -5.68
C GLY A 427 4.53 -55.46 -5.19
N GLU A 428 3.32 -55.41 -4.63
CA GLU A 428 2.78 -54.44 -3.67
C GLU A 428 2.72 -52.92 -4.00
N GLU A 429 1.56 -52.36 -3.66
CA GLU A 429 1.15 -50.95 -3.74
C GLU A 429 0.73 -50.52 -2.33
N HIS A 430 1.15 -49.34 -1.83
CA HIS A 430 0.48 -48.55 -0.77
C HIS A 430 1.33 -47.32 -0.38
N ASP A 431 0.89 -46.08 -0.63
CA ASP A 431 0.00 -45.36 0.32
C ASP A 431 -0.24 -43.89 -0.07
N LEU A 432 -1.51 -43.48 -0.02
CA LEU A 432 -1.97 -42.08 -0.01
C LEU A 432 -3.10 -41.94 1.03
N PRO A 433 -3.10 -40.93 1.92
CA PRO A 433 -4.19 -40.75 2.87
C PRO A 433 -5.50 -40.31 2.20
N ALA A 434 -6.60 -41.02 2.50
CA ALA A 434 -7.96 -40.56 2.26
C ALA A 434 -8.37 -39.45 3.28
N ALA A 435 -9.59 -38.91 3.39
CA ALA A 435 -10.96 -39.32 3.06
C ALA A 435 -11.89 -38.08 3.21
N ALA A 436 -13.20 -38.06 2.93
CA ALA A 436 -14.11 -38.78 2.02
C ALA A 436 -15.49 -38.07 2.10
N GLY A 437 -16.46 -38.39 1.22
CA GLY A 437 -17.82 -37.83 1.38
C GLY A 437 -18.78 -37.96 0.19
N ALA A 438 -19.04 -39.17 -0.32
CA ALA A 438 -19.97 -39.38 -1.44
C ALA A 438 -21.30 -40.03 -1.00
N GLY A 439 -22.43 -39.43 -1.39
CA GLY A 439 -23.77 -40.03 -1.31
C GLY A 439 -24.08 -40.89 -2.55
N ARG A 440 -24.84 -41.97 -2.39
CA ARG A 440 -24.89 -43.09 -3.35
C ARG A 440 -26.20 -43.16 -4.15
N ILE A 441 -26.09 -43.31 -5.47
CA ILE A 441 -27.21 -43.54 -6.40
C ILE A 441 -27.73 -45.00 -6.27
N ILE A 442 -29.05 -45.18 -6.37
CA ILE A 442 -29.70 -46.48 -6.60
C ILE A 442 -30.40 -46.43 -7.97
N MET A 443 -30.15 -47.43 -8.82
CA MET A 443 -30.89 -47.65 -10.07
C MET A 443 -31.87 -48.81 -9.93
N THR A 444 -33.06 -48.67 -10.54
CA THR A 444 -33.98 -49.78 -10.82
C THR A 444 -34.51 -49.64 -12.25
N THR A 445 -34.68 -50.75 -12.96
CA THR A 445 -35.04 -50.80 -14.40
C THR A 445 -36.51 -51.22 -14.60
N GLY A 446 -37.27 -50.51 -15.45
CA GLY A 446 -38.74 -50.43 -15.28
C GLY A 446 -39.69 -50.51 -16.49
N ARG A 447 -39.25 -50.89 -17.71
CA ARG A 447 -40.10 -51.31 -18.87
C ARG A 447 -40.98 -50.22 -19.56
N ARG A 448 -41.42 -50.53 -20.80
CA ARG A 448 -42.16 -49.65 -21.74
C ARG A 448 -43.61 -49.37 -21.33
N GLY A 449 -44.10 -48.18 -21.69
CA GLY A 449 -45.51 -47.88 -21.96
C GLY A 449 -45.66 -46.84 -23.08
N ARG A 450 -46.63 -47.03 -23.98
CA ARG A 450 -47.12 -46.02 -24.96
C ARG A 450 -48.62 -45.85 -24.66
N PRO A 451 -49.17 -44.63 -24.77
CA PRO A 451 -50.07 -44.40 -25.90
C PRO A 451 -49.88 -43.03 -26.57
N SER A 452 -50.66 -42.81 -27.62
CA SER A 452 -50.66 -41.61 -28.48
C SER A 452 -51.70 -40.57 -28.05
N GLY A 453 -51.42 -39.28 -28.27
CA GLY A 453 -52.42 -38.22 -28.20
C GLY A 453 -51.85 -36.85 -28.59
N GLY A 454 -52.58 -36.10 -29.41
CA GLY A 454 -52.31 -34.72 -29.81
C GLY A 454 -53.30 -34.29 -30.91
N PRO A 455 -53.24 -33.05 -31.42
CA PRO A 455 -52.51 -31.89 -30.89
C PRO A 455 -53.46 -30.88 -30.22
N SER A 456 -52.91 -29.90 -29.49
CA SER A 456 -53.62 -28.67 -29.15
C SER A 456 -52.68 -27.47 -29.26
N SER A 457 -53.02 -26.53 -30.12
CA SER A 457 -52.19 -25.35 -30.42
C SER A 457 -52.38 -24.25 -29.40
N SER A 458 -51.31 -23.92 -28.67
CA SER A 458 -51.14 -22.65 -27.97
C SER A 458 -49.75 -22.07 -28.30
N SER A 459 -49.65 -20.75 -28.37
CA SER A 459 -48.50 -20.04 -28.95
C SER A 459 -47.32 -19.94 -27.97
N SER A 460 -46.49 -20.99 -27.92
CA SER A 460 -45.27 -21.09 -27.08
C SER A 460 -43.95 -21.12 -27.87
N GLY A 461 -44.00 -20.80 -29.18
CA GLY A 461 -42.89 -20.90 -30.14
C GLY A 461 -41.76 -19.88 -29.96
N GLY A 462 -41.14 -19.83 -28.80
CA GLY A 462 -39.97 -18.99 -28.51
C GLY A 462 -39.08 -19.47 -27.35
N GLN A 463 -39.57 -20.38 -26.48
CA GLN A 463 -38.74 -20.92 -25.39
C GLN A 463 -37.90 -22.15 -25.83
N GLY A 464 -38.35 -22.91 -26.83
CA GLY A 464 -37.68 -24.14 -27.26
C GLY A 464 -36.35 -23.92 -28.00
N GLU A 465 -36.24 -22.85 -28.79
CA GLU A 465 -35.05 -22.58 -29.61
C GLU A 465 -33.89 -22.01 -28.78
N HIS A 466 -34.20 -21.17 -27.78
CA HIS A 466 -33.16 -20.60 -26.92
C HIS A 466 -32.54 -21.62 -25.95
N ASP A 467 -33.29 -22.59 -25.42
CA ASP A 467 -32.72 -23.59 -24.49
C ASP A 467 -31.74 -24.56 -25.19
N ALA A 468 -31.80 -24.67 -26.53
CA ALA A 468 -30.84 -25.41 -27.34
C ALA A 468 -29.47 -24.71 -27.47
N LEU A 469 -29.38 -23.38 -27.23
CA LEU A 469 -28.09 -22.67 -27.21
C LEU A 469 -27.28 -22.91 -25.93
N TYR A 470 -27.88 -23.50 -24.89
CA TYR A 470 -27.20 -23.71 -23.61
C TYR A 470 -26.40 -25.03 -23.60
N SER A 471 -25.07 -24.90 -23.63
CA SER A 471 -24.18 -26.02 -23.26
C SER A 471 -24.31 -26.35 -21.77
N ASP A 472 -24.06 -27.62 -21.42
CA ASP A 472 -24.32 -28.20 -20.08
C ASP A 472 -23.76 -27.38 -18.91
N GLY A 473 -22.56 -26.81 -19.04
CA GLY A 473 -21.95 -25.95 -18.03
C GLY A 473 -22.68 -24.61 -17.85
N LEU A 474 -23.13 -24.00 -18.95
CA LEU A 474 -23.89 -22.74 -18.93
C LEU A 474 -25.33 -22.97 -18.44
N ARG A 475 -25.97 -24.09 -18.82
CA ARG A 475 -27.32 -24.46 -18.35
C ARG A 475 -27.34 -24.59 -16.83
N ARG A 476 -26.39 -25.34 -16.25
CA ARG A 476 -26.23 -25.50 -14.80
C ARG A 476 -25.97 -24.16 -14.09
N LEU A 477 -25.25 -23.24 -14.73
CA LEU A 477 -25.05 -21.90 -14.18
C LEU A 477 -26.34 -21.07 -14.18
N ARG A 478 -27.12 -21.08 -15.27
CA ARG A 478 -28.46 -20.45 -15.32
C ARG A 478 -29.34 -20.98 -14.19
N GLU A 479 -29.46 -22.30 -14.08
CA GLU A 479 -30.26 -22.99 -13.06
C GLU A 479 -29.83 -22.63 -11.63
N ALA A 480 -28.51 -22.59 -11.37
CA ALA A 480 -27.97 -22.18 -10.07
C ALA A 480 -28.26 -20.70 -9.77
N LEU A 481 -28.09 -19.79 -10.75
CA LEU A 481 -28.42 -18.37 -10.58
C LEU A 481 -29.92 -18.16 -10.33
N GLU A 482 -30.79 -18.90 -11.02
CA GLU A 482 -32.24 -18.84 -10.84
C GLU A 482 -32.68 -19.37 -9.49
N ALA A 483 -32.15 -20.51 -9.03
CA ALA A 483 -32.41 -21.02 -7.68
C ALA A 483 -31.96 -20.01 -6.61
N LYS A 484 -30.77 -19.42 -6.78
CA LYS A 484 -30.10 -18.59 -5.77
C LYS A 484 -30.64 -17.16 -5.65
N TYR A 485 -30.98 -16.51 -6.76
CA TYR A 485 -31.25 -15.06 -6.82
C TYR A 485 -32.69 -14.71 -7.26
N ASN A 486 -33.25 -13.65 -6.67
CA ASN A 486 -34.54 -13.07 -7.04
C ASN A 486 -34.36 -11.76 -7.82
N LEU A 487 -34.59 -11.80 -9.14
CA LEU A 487 -34.43 -10.64 -10.04
C LEU A 487 -35.36 -9.45 -9.73
N ASP A 488 -36.53 -9.65 -9.09
CA ASP A 488 -37.40 -8.52 -8.67
C ASP A 488 -36.74 -7.61 -7.62
N ASN A 489 -35.82 -8.18 -6.83
CA ASN A 489 -35.07 -7.50 -5.77
C ASN A 489 -33.66 -7.05 -6.20
N ILE A 490 -33.28 -7.30 -7.45
CA ILE A 490 -31.98 -6.92 -8.04
C ILE A 490 -32.17 -5.65 -8.89
N SER A 491 -31.15 -4.80 -8.94
CA SER A 491 -31.12 -3.63 -9.82
C SER A 491 -30.37 -3.94 -11.12
N HIS A 492 -29.16 -4.50 -11.00
CA HIS A 492 -28.34 -4.84 -12.15
C HIS A 492 -27.72 -6.22 -11.99
N VAL A 493 -27.64 -6.95 -13.11
CA VAL A 493 -26.77 -8.11 -13.27
C VAL A 493 -25.71 -7.73 -14.29
N SER A 494 -24.44 -7.75 -13.88
CA SER A 494 -23.29 -7.53 -14.76
C SER A 494 -22.47 -8.82 -14.83
N TYR A 495 -21.92 -9.16 -16.00
CA TYR A 495 -21.05 -10.31 -16.18
C TYR A 495 -20.10 -10.10 -17.36
N ALA A 496 -19.00 -10.87 -17.44
CA ALA A 496 -18.04 -10.74 -18.55
C ALA A 496 -17.86 -12.04 -19.33
N LEU A 497 -18.07 -11.95 -20.64
CA LEU A 497 -17.62 -12.96 -21.60
C LEU A 497 -16.14 -12.70 -21.88
N ALA A 498 -15.30 -13.71 -21.61
CA ALA A 498 -13.90 -13.74 -21.95
C ALA A 498 -13.64 -14.74 -23.10
N VAL A 499 -12.89 -14.30 -24.10
CA VAL A 499 -12.66 -15.03 -25.35
C VAL A 499 -11.17 -15.23 -25.54
N ASP A 500 -10.68 -16.43 -25.26
CA ASP A 500 -9.26 -16.80 -25.42
C ASP A 500 -9.01 -17.15 -26.90
N VAL A 501 -8.51 -16.21 -27.71
CA VAL A 501 -8.26 -16.41 -29.15
C VAL A 501 -6.87 -16.99 -29.37
N HIS A 502 -6.80 -18.28 -29.72
CA HIS A 502 -5.59 -18.91 -30.26
C HIS A 502 -5.53 -18.71 -31.79
N CYS A 503 -4.32 -18.71 -32.38
CA CYS A 503 -4.14 -18.53 -33.81
C CYS A 503 -3.02 -19.43 -34.38
N THR A 504 -3.26 -20.02 -35.55
CA THR A 504 -2.24 -20.62 -36.42
C THR A 504 -2.13 -19.80 -37.71
N ALA A 505 -0.91 -19.57 -38.18
CA ALA A 505 -0.68 -18.81 -39.41
C ALA A 505 -1.22 -19.57 -40.64
N ALA A 506 -1.65 -18.84 -41.67
CA ALA A 506 -2.09 -19.41 -42.94
C ALA A 506 -1.08 -20.45 -43.49
N SER A 507 -1.57 -21.62 -43.89
CA SER A 507 -0.70 -22.72 -44.35
C SER A 507 -0.08 -22.43 -45.71
N THR A 508 1.25 -22.50 -45.78
CA THR A 508 2.04 -22.34 -47.02
C THR A 508 2.24 -23.65 -47.78
N HIS A 509 1.51 -24.72 -47.42
CA HIS A 509 1.62 -26.03 -48.04
C HIS A 509 0.30 -26.43 -48.72
N PRO A 510 0.29 -26.73 -50.03
CA PRO A 510 -0.94 -27.06 -50.80
C PRO A 510 -1.53 -28.45 -50.46
N GLY A 511 -1.19 -29.03 -49.30
CA GLY A 511 -1.66 -30.31 -48.79
C GLY A 511 -2.56 -30.22 -47.55
N GLY A 512 -3.00 -29.01 -47.15
CA GLY A 512 -4.01 -28.84 -46.09
C GLY A 512 -3.55 -29.11 -44.65
N GLY A 513 -2.24 -29.11 -44.38
CA GLY A 513 -1.73 -29.18 -43.01
C GLY A 513 -1.87 -27.85 -42.28
N ARG A 514 -2.32 -27.88 -41.01
CA ARG A 514 -2.44 -26.70 -40.13
C ARG A 514 -1.09 -25.97 -40.02
N GLY A 515 -1.11 -24.63 -40.09
CA GLY A 515 0.11 -23.82 -40.00
C GLY A 515 0.69 -23.72 -38.57
N PRO A 516 1.87 -23.10 -38.41
CA PRO A 516 2.50 -22.95 -37.11
C PRO A 516 1.70 -22.03 -36.18
N ALA A 517 1.72 -22.31 -34.88
CA ALA A 517 1.12 -21.46 -33.86
C ALA A 517 1.85 -20.12 -33.78
N VAL A 518 1.09 -19.03 -33.60
CA VAL A 518 1.64 -17.67 -33.51
C VAL A 518 1.12 -16.95 -32.28
N CYS A 519 1.97 -16.15 -31.65
CA CYS A 519 1.54 -15.29 -30.55
C CYS A 519 0.91 -14.00 -31.10
N LEU A 520 -0.08 -13.47 -30.39
CA LEU A 520 -0.85 -12.30 -30.76
C LEU A 520 -0.69 -11.19 -29.72
N LEU A 521 -0.56 -9.95 -30.19
CA LEU A 521 -0.65 -8.72 -29.40
C LEU A 521 -1.54 -7.70 -30.12
N ALA A 522 -2.08 -6.73 -29.38
CA ALA A 522 -2.81 -5.63 -30.00
C ALA A 522 -1.87 -4.59 -30.64
N ASP A 523 -2.21 -4.10 -31.83
CA ASP A 523 -1.53 -2.97 -32.49
C ASP A 523 -2.17 -1.66 -32.03
N ARG A 524 -1.41 -0.87 -31.27
CA ARG A 524 -1.87 0.40 -30.69
C ARG A 524 -2.43 1.38 -31.73
N ASN A 525 -1.88 1.37 -32.95
CA ASN A 525 -2.32 2.25 -34.03
C ASN A 525 -3.71 1.87 -34.53
N ARG A 526 -4.01 0.57 -34.55
CA ARG A 526 -5.33 0.02 -34.92
C ARG A 526 -6.33 0.21 -33.80
N VAL A 527 -5.95 -0.14 -32.57
CA VAL A 527 -6.76 0.09 -31.35
C VAL A 527 -7.14 1.58 -31.19
N ALA A 528 -6.29 2.52 -31.59
CA ALA A 528 -6.61 3.95 -31.56
C ALA A 528 -7.75 4.34 -32.53
N GLY A 529 -7.93 3.61 -33.64
CA GLY A 529 -9.08 3.78 -34.53
C GLY A 529 -10.38 3.34 -33.86
N GLU A 530 -10.39 2.18 -33.20
CA GLU A 530 -11.58 1.64 -32.51
C GLU A 530 -12.15 2.54 -31.39
N PHE A 531 -11.39 3.54 -30.96
CA PHE A 531 -11.72 4.45 -29.87
C PHE A 531 -11.64 5.93 -30.27
N TYR A 532 -12.08 6.30 -31.48
CA TYR A 532 -12.13 7.69 -31.95
C TYR A 532 -12.63 8.66 -30.86
N GLY A 533 -11.81 9.68 -30.55
CA GLY A 533 -12.09 10.70 -29.51
C GLY A 533 -12.12 10.20 -28.05
N SER A 534 -11.99 8.90 -27.80
CA SER A 534 -12.24 8.24 -26.51
C SER A 534 -10.94 7.79 -25.82
N LYS A 535 -10.95 7.70 -24.48
CA LYS A 535 -9.74 7.48 -23.67
C LYS A 535 -9.56 6.02 -23.24
N TYR A 536 -8.94 5.22 -24.11
CA TYR A 536 -8.43 3.90 -23.74
C TYR A 536 -7.04 4.00 -23.07
N THR A 537 -6.65 2.97 -22.31
CA THR A 537 -5.31 2.82 -21.71
C THR A 537 -4.56 1.69 -22.40
N PHE A 538 -3.29 1.92 -22.77
CA PHE A 538 -2.44 0.95 -23.45
C PHE A 538 -1.23 0.56 -22.60
N TYR A 539 -0.95 -0.73 -22.55
CA TYR A 539 0.09 -1.38 -21.76
C TYR A 539 1.09 -2.07 -22.70
N PRO A 540 2.19 -1.40 -23.11
CA PRO A 540 3.19 -1.99 -23.97
C PRO A 540 3.89 -3.18 -23.28
N LEU A 541 4.16 -4.25 -24.03
CA LEU A 541 4.93 -5.40 -23.52
C LEU A 541 6.33 -5.41 -24.17
N GLY A 542 7.31 -6.01 -23.48
CA GLY A 542 8.68 -6.12 -24.02
C GLY A 542 9.29 -4.77 -24.42
N PHE A 543 8.89 -3.69 -23.73
CA PHE A 543 9.23 -2.29 -24.00
C PHE A 543 8.77 -1.71 -25.36
N HIS A 544 8.01 -2.42 -26.19
CA HIS A 544 7.64 -1.92 -27.53
C HIS A 544 6.45 -0.92 -27.50
N PRO A 545 6.61 0.33 -27.97
CA PRO A 545 5.63 1.41 -27.74
C PRO A 545 4.26 1.22 -28.41
N ALA A 546 4.18 0.31 -29.38
CA ALA A 546 2.99 0.05 -30.19
C ALA A 546 2.34 -1.34 -30.01
N TYR A 547 2.94 -2.27 -29.25
CA TYR A 547 2.42 -3.65 -29.13
C TYR A 547 2.29 -4.09 -27.67
N GLY A 548 1.15 -4.70 -27.33
CA GLY A 548 0.86 -5.08 -25.95
C GLY A 548 -0.62 -5.35 -25.68
N ASN A 549 -1.08 -4.92 -24.50
CA ASN A 549 -2.44 -5.08 -23.99
C ASN A 549 -3.15 -3.71 -23.90
N PHE A 550 -4.48 -3.70 -23.75
CA PHE A 550 -5.25 -2.46 -23.55
C PHE A 550 -6.52 -2.67 -22.71
N THR A 551 -7.01 -1.58 -22.12
CA THR A 551 -8.29 -1.52 -21.38
C THR A 551 -9.05 -0.25 -21.72
N SER A 552 -10.37 -0.32 -21.76
CA SER A 552 -11.30 0.79 -22.03
C SER A 552 -12.50 0.72 -21.08
N ASP A 553 -13.12 1.85 -20.79
CA ASP A 553 -14.39 1.96 -20.04
C ASP A 553 -15.63 1.68 -20.92
N ARG A 554 -15.45 1.66 -22.25
CA ARG A 554 -16.46 1.40 -23.28
C ARG A 554 -15.95 0.41 -24.34
N PRO A 555 -16.84 -0.26 -25.09
CA PRO A 555 -16.47 -1.20 -26.15
C PRO A 555 -15.75 -0.54 -27.35
N PRO A 556 -14.98 -1.32 -28.14
CA PRO A 556 -14.39 -0.88 -29.40
C PRO A 556 -15.46 -0.74 -30.49
N ALA A 557 -15.18 0.10 -31.51
CA ALA A 557 -16.10 0.36 -32.60
C ALA A 557 -16.58 -0.92 -33.31
N PHE A 558 -15.68 -1.88 -33.60
CA PHE A 558 -16.03 -3.17 -34.24
C PHE A 558 -17.05 -4.04 -33.48
N LEU A 559 -17.39 -3.71 -32.23
CA LEU A 559 -18.51 -4.31 -31.50
C LEU A 559 -19.71 -3.35 -31.36
N ASP A 560 -19.46 -2.04 -31.24
CA ASP A 560 -20.49 -1.05 -30.89
C ASP A 560 -21.28 -0.52 -32.10
N SER A 561 -20.66 -0.39 -33.28
CA SER A 561 -21.28 0.22 -34.47
C SER A 561 -22.45 -0.59 -35.03
N ASP A 562 -22.31 -1.92 -35.03
CA ASP A 562 -23.26 -2.83 -35.68
C ASP A 562 -23.89 -3.77 -34.64
N LEU A 563 -23.10 -4.70 -34.09
CA LEU A 563 -23.63 -5.76 -33.21
C LEU A 563 -24.35 -5.20 -31.98
N PHE A 564 -23.68 -4.39 -31.16
CA PHE A 564 -24.29 -3.92 -29.91
C PHE A 564 -25.42 -2.92 -30.12
N THR A 565 -25.44 -2.21 -31.25
CA THR A 565 -26.57 -1.33 -31.59
C THR A 565 -27.81 -2.16 -31.89
N VAL A 566 -27.71 -3.17 -32.76
CA VAL A 566 -28.83 -4.11 -33.02
C VAL A 566 -29.27 -4.85 -31.75
N MET A 567 -28.34 -5.34 -30.93
CA MET A 567 -28.69 -6.02 -29.67
C MET A 567 -29.43 -5.10 -28.68
N LYS A 568 -29.03 -3.83 -28.55
CA LYS A 568 -29.73 -2.82 -27.72
C LYS A 568 -31.14 -2.56 -28.25
N GLU A 569 -31.28 -2.34 -29.57
CA GLU A 569 -32.57 -2.08 -30.22
C GLU A 569 -33.54 -3.26 -30.05
N ASN A 570 -33.09 -4.48 -30.30
CA ASN A 570 -33.90 -5.68 -30.15
C ASN A 570 -34.31 -5.93 -28.70
N MET A 571 -33.36 -5.84 -27.76
CA MET A 571 -33.68 -6.00 -26.33
C MET A 571 -34.61 -4.89 -25.83
N SER A 572 -34.49 -3.66 -26.35
CA SER A 572 -35.41 -2.55 -26.06
C SER A 572 -36.81 -2.81 -26.62
N HIS A 573 -36.93 -3.17 -27.90
CA HIS A 573 -38.20 -3.52 -28.55
C HIS A 573 -38.92 -4.65 -27.81
N GLN A 574 -38.20 -5.74 -27.51
CA GLN A 574 -38.73 -6.89 -26.74
C GLN A 574 -39.06 -6.55 -25.27
N ASN A 575 -38.68 -5.37 -24.77
CA ASN A 575 -39.01 -4.85 -23.44
C ASN A 575 -39.76 -3.51 -23.52
N GLN A 576 -40.65 -3.34 -24.51
CA GLN A 576 -41.58 -2.20 -24.62
C GLN A 576 -40.89 -0.82 -24.78
N GLY A 577 -39.72 -0.78 -25.42
CA GLY A 577 -38.92 0.42 -25.63
C GLY A 577 -38.03 0.80 -24.44
N ALA A 578 -37.96 -0.05 -23.40
CA ALA A 578 -37.08 0.18 -22.26
C ALA A 578 -35.63 -0.19 -22.60
N ASP A 579 -34.73 0.79 -22.49
CA ASP A 579 -33.27 0.58 -22.53
C ASP A 579 -32.84 -0.36 -21.38
N VAL A 580 -32.66 -1.65 -21.66
CA VAL A 580 -32.40 -2.71 -20.66
C VAL A 580 -30.97 -3.25 -20.69
N LEU A 581 -30.24 -3.06 -21.79
CA LEU A 581 -28.98 -3.73 -22.09
C LEU A 581 -27.88 -2.68 -22.30
N SER A 582 -26.81 -2.80 -21.51
CA SER A 582 -25.66 -1.92 -21.59
C SER A 582 -24.36 -2.73 -21.67
N PHE A 583 -23.37 -2.16 -22.37
CA PHE A 583 -22.02 -2.68 -22.47
C PHE A 583 -21.08 -1.68 -21.79
N GLY A 584 -20.07 -2.18 -21.09
CA GLY A 584 -19.16 -1.36 -20.30
C GLY A 584 -17.70 -1.68 -20.57
N PHE A 585 -16.95 -1.82 -19.48
CA PHE A 585 -15.52 -2.10 -19.49
C PHE A 585 -15.13 -3.22 -20.46
N PHE A 586 -14.09 -2.96 -21.24
CA PHE A 586 -13.50 -3.89 -22.20
C PHE A 586 -11.99 -3.99 -21.99
N GLN A 587 -11.43 -5.20 -22.10
CA GLN A 587 -9.97 -5.37 -22.12
C GLN A 587 -9.50 -6.40 -23.14
N GLY A 588 -8.35 -6.13 -23.75
CA GLY A 588 -7.62 -7.04 -24.64
C GLY A 588 -6.24 -7.32 -24.08
N TYR A 589 -5.89 -8.57 -23.79
CA TYR A 589 -4.57 -8.93 -23.25
C TYR A 589 -4.07 -10.32 -23.64
N SER A 590 -2.76 -10.48 -23.81
CA SER A 590 -2.15 -11.81 -24.00
C SER A 590 -2.28 -12.65 -22.72
N ASN A 591 -2.72 -13.91 -22.86
CA ASN A 591 -2.92 -14.85 -21.76
C ASN A 591 -1.62 -15.29 -21.08
N LEU A 592 -0.44 -14.97 -21.63
CA LEU A 592 0.83 -14.98 -20.91
C LEU A 592 0.73 -14.27 -19.55
N LYS A 593 -0.08 -13.20 -19.46
CA LYS A 593 -0.43 -12.49 -18.21
C LYS A 593 -0.92 -13.45 -17.12
N ARG A 594 -1.62 -14.54 -17.46
CA ARG A 594 -2.18 -15.54 -16.53
C ARG A 594 -1.17 -16.62 -16.13
N SER A 595 -0.34 -17.07 -17.07
CA SER A 595 0.70 -18.08 -16.82
C SER A 595 1.90 -17.48 -16.06
N ILE A 596 2.20 -16.19 -16.30
CA ILE A 596 3.19 -15.41 -15.53
C ILE A 596 2.65 -15.06 -14.14
N ARG A 597 1.34 -14.76 -13.98
CA ARG A 597 0.74 -14.46 -12.66
C ARG A 597 -0.73 -14.86 -12.58
N HIS A 598 -1.09 -15.75 -11.64
CA HIS A 598 -2.49 -16.12 -11.41
C HIS A 598 -3.28 -15.04 -10.65
N ARG A 599 -2.60 -14.15 -9.93
CA ARG A 599 -3.13 -12.97 -9.22
C ARG A 599 -2.14 -11.80 -9.38
N PRO A 600 -2.55 -10.54 -9.22
CA PRO A 600 -1.62 -9.40 -9.28
C PRO A 600 -0.41 -9.57 -8.35
N ASP A 601 -0.64 -10.07 -7.14
CA ASP A 601 0.34 -10.25 -6.07
C ASP A 601 1.22 -11.52 -6.24
N ASP A 602 1.04 -12.26 -7.34
CA ASP A 602 1.89 -13.38 -7.74
C ASP A 602 2.83 -12.99 -8.90
N LEU A 603 3.30 -11.74 -8.91
CA LEU A 603 4.33 -11.23 -9.82
C LEU A 603 5.50 -10.69 -8.99
N LEU A 604 6.52 -11.51 -8.75
CA LEU A 604 7.70 -11.14 -7.96
C LEU A 604 8.45 -9.95 -8.57
N ALA A 605 8.45 -9.83 -9.89
CA ALA A 605 8.95 -8.65 -10.60
C ALA A 605 8.30 -7.33 -10.14
N SER A 606 7.06 -7.35 -9.64
CA SER A 606 6.36 -6.15 -9.15
C SER A 606 6.60 -5.81 -7.68
N HIS A 607 7.36 -6.64 -6.96
CA HIS A 607 7.56 -6.55 -5.52
C HIS A 607 8.83 -5.80 -5.10
N GLY A 608 9.70 -5.36 -6.01
CA GLY A 608 10.92 -4.59 -5.66
C GLY A 608 11.87 -5.31 -4.71
N LEU A 609 11.99 -6.65 -4.85
CA LEU A 609 12.65 -7.52 -3.88
C LEU A 609 14.18 -7.34 -3.88
N ALA A 610 14.80 -7.15 -5.05
CA ALA A 610 16.23 -6.87 -5.14
C ALA A 610 16.55 -5.53 -4.46
N THR A 611 15.71 -4.51 -4.69
CA THR A 611 15.82 -3.20 -4.05
C THR A 611 15.75 -3.32 -2.53
N ALA A 612 14.78 -4.07 -2.00
CA ALA A 612 14.59 -4.24 -0.57
C ALA A 612 15.68 -5.11 0.11
N ALA A 613 16.29 -6.03 -0.63
CA ALA A 613 17.38 -6.87 -0.15
C ALA A 613 18.74 -6.14 -0.13
N LEU A 614 19.09 -5.48 -1.25
CA LEU A 614 20.45 -5.00 -1.53
C LEU A 614 20.72 -3.55 -1.12
N THR A 615 19.69 -2.71 -0.93
CA THR A 615 19.89 -1.26 -0.68
C THR A 615 19.94 -0.87 0.80
N ILE A 616 19.83 -1.82 1.74
CA ILE A 616 20.08 -1.59 3.18
C ILE A 616 21.49 -2.07 3.56
N PRO A 617 22.35 -1.22 4.14
CA PRO A 617 23.63 -1.64 4.71
C PRO A 617 23.46 -2.66 5.84
N SER A 618 24.36 -3.65 5.92
CA SER A 618 24.32 -4.68 6.97
C SER A 618 24.39 -4.07 8.39
N THR A 619 25.07 -2.94 8.57
CA THR A 619 25.12 -2.18 9.85
C THR A 619 23.77 -1.60 10.26
N GLU A 620 22.85 -1.38 9.33
CA GLU A 620 21.49 -0.90 9.59
C GLU A 620 20.54 -2.09 9.85
N ALA A 621 20.58 -3.12 9.01
CA ALA A 621 19.76 -4.31 9.21
C ALA A 621 20.08 -5.03 10.53
N GLN A 622 21.35 -5.08 10.95
CA GLN A 622 21.74 -5.73 12.20
C GLN A 622 21.25 -5.02 13.48
N ARG A 623 20.71 -3.80 13.39
CA ARG A 623 20.22 -2.99 14.54
C ARG A 623 19.16 -3.71 15.39
N THR A 624 18.35 -4.57 14.79
CA THR A 624 17.40 -5.45 15.49
C THR A 624 17.44 -6.85 14.89
N ALA A 625 16.91 -7.85 15.59
CA ALA A 625 16.73 -9.19 15.02
C ALA A 625 15.77 -9.11 13.81
N ARG A 626 14.54 -8.63 14.01
CA ARG A 626 13.51 -8.52 12.95
C ARG A 626 14.00 -7.88 11.64
N LEU A 627 14.81 -6.82 11.68
CA LEU A 627 15.35 -6.20 10.46
C LEU A 627 16.38 -7.10 9.76
N ARG A 628 17.28 -7.72 10.53
CA ARG A 628 18.29 -8.67 10.04
C ARG A 628 17.63 -9.90 9.44
N ASP A 629 16.70 -10.51 10.15
CA ASP A 629 16.03 -11.75 9.76
C ASP A 629 15.18 -11.51 8.50
N LYS A 630 14.53 -10.34 8.40
CA LYS A 630 13.80 -9.93 7.18
C LYS A 630 14.74 -9.66 5.99
N GLN A 631 15.88 -8.97 6.19
CA GLN A 631 16.85 -8.80 5.11
C GLN A 631 17.44 -10.15 4.67
N GLN A 632 17.75 -11.06 5.61
CA GLN A 632 18.26 -12.39 5.29
C GLN A 632 17.25 -13.21 4.48
N ARG A 633 15.96 -13.15 4.82
CA ARG A 633 14.88 -13.81 4.04
C ARG A 633 14.77 -13.24 2.62
N LEU A 634 14.86 -11.93 2.46
CA LEU A 634 14.84 -11.26 1.15
C LEU A 634 16.11 -11.56 0.31
N LEU A 635 17.29 -11.55 0.93
CA LEU A 635 18.55 -11.95 0.28
C LEU A 635 18.53 -13.43 -0.14
N ALA A 636 17.99 -14.32 0.69
CA ALA A 636 17.83 -15.73 0.33
C ALA A 636 16.90 -15.91 -0.88
N GLN A 637 15.81 -15.14 -0.94
CA GLN A 637 14.91 -15.15 -2.11
C GLN A 637 15.59 -14.63 -3.38
N VAL A 638 16.28 -13.49 -3.30
CA VAL A 638 17.00 -12.87 -4.44
C VAL A 638 18.19 -13.72 -4.92
N ARG A 639 18.67 -14.67 -4.10
CA ARG A 639 19.73 -15.63 -4.43
C ARG A 639 19.23 -17.04 -4.76
N GLY A 640 17.92 -17.28 -4.80
CA GLY A 640 17.32 -18.59 -5.08
C GLY A 640 17.47 -19.62 -3.94
N GLN A 641 18.00 -19.21 -2.79
CA GLN A 641 18.32 -20.07 -1.65
C GLN A 641 17.07 -20.59 -0.91
N LEU A 642 15.88 -20.06 -1.23
CA LEU A 642 14.60 -20.60 -0.76
C LEU A 642 14.14 -21.83 -1.54
N THR A 643 14.72 -22.09 -2.72
CA THR A 643 14.40 -23.26 -3.56
C THR A 643 15.68 -23.90 -4.12
N PRO A 644 16.51 -24.58 -3.30
CA PRO A 644 17.83 -25.07 -3.72
C PRO A 644 17.83 -25.94 -4.99
N GLU A 645 16.82 -26.81 -5.16
CA GLU A 645 16.69 -27.71 -6.31
C GLU A 645 16.28 -27.00 -7.62
N ASN A 646 15.72 -25.78 -7.52
CA ASN A 646 15.50 -24.88 -8.65
C ASN A 646 15.62 -23.43 -8.16
N PRO A 647 16.84 -22.84 -8.15
CA PRO A 647 17.06 -21.47 -7.68
C PRO A 647 16.27 -20.41 -8.48
N GLY A 648 15.89 -20.75 -9.72
CA GLY A 648 15.02 -19.92 -10.55
C GLY A 648 13.60 -19.76 -10.01
N ALA A 649 13.08 -20.74 -9.25
CA ALA A 649 11.69 -20.72 -8.79
C ALA A 649 11.37 -19.66 -7.72
N SER A 650 12.38 -19.16 -7.00
CA SER A 650 12.19 -18.12 -5.97
C SER A 650 12.80 -16.75 -6.32
N THR A 651 13.69 -16.68 -7.32
CA THR A 651 14.29 -15.42 -7.80
C THR A 651 13.33 -14.68 -8.75
N PRO A 652 13.15 -13.34 -8.64
CA PRO A 652 12.06 -12.65 -9.33
C PRO A 652 12.03 -12.85 -10.85
N PHE A 653 13.10 -12.47 -11.55
CA PHE A 653 13.11 -12.45 -13.02
C PHE A 653 13.32 -13.84 -13.63
N ALA A 654 14.09 -14.72 -12.99
CA ALA A 654 14.24 -16.10 -13.43
C ALA A 654 12.92 -16.89 -13.29
N ARG A 655 12.10 -16.62 -12.26
CA ARG A 655 10.80 -17.27 -12.10
C ARG A 655 9.82 -16.83 -13.18
N GLU A 656 9.73 -15.52 -13.45
CA GLU A 656 8.82 -15.07 -14.52
C GLU A 656 9.31 -15.57 -15.90
N ARG A 657 10.63 -15.66 -16.10
CA ARG A 657 11.26 -16.28 -17.27
C ARG A 657 10.86 -17.76 -17.41
N GLN A 658 11.04 -18.57 -16.37
CA GLN A 658 10.61 -19.98 -16.36
C GLN A 658 9.09 -20.12 -16.63
N ARG A 659 8.25 -19.21 -16.13
CA ARG A 659 6.81 -19.18 -16.42
C ARG A 659 6.50 -18.85 -17.89
N VAL A 660 7.24 -17.95 -18.52
CA VAL A 660 7.12 -17.69 -19.97
C VAL A 660 7.63 -18.87 -20.80
N GLU A 661 8.77 -19.45 -20.43
CA GLU A 661 9.36 -20.64 -21.08
C GLU A 661 8.38 -21.85 -21.03
N ALA A 662 7.72 -22.07 -19.89
CA ALA A 662 6.70 -23.11 -19.74
C ALA A 662 5.42 -22.81 -20.55
N ALA A 663 4.92 -21.57 -20.54
CA ALA A 663 3.75 -21.18 -21.33
C ALA A 663 4.01 -21.29 -22.85
N LEU A 664 5.26 -21.05 -23.28
CA LEU A 664 5.73 -21.30 -24.64
C LEU A 664 5.65 -22.78 -25.00
N GLN A 665 6.21 -23.67 -24.18
CA GLN A 665 6.18 -25.12 -24.39
C GLN A 665 4.74 -25.67 -24.43
N ALA A 666 3.84 -25.14 -23.59
CA ALA A 666 2.44 -25.52 -23.53
C ALA A 666 1.54 -24.85 -24.60
N ASN A 667 2.08 -23.92 -25.40
CA ASN A 667 1.33 -23.08 -26.36
C ASN A 667 0.22 -22.20 -25.73
N GLU A 668 0.38 -21.80 -24.46
CA GLU A 668 -0.58 -21.00 -23.68
C GLU A 668 -0.47 -19.47 -23.94
N PHE A 669 -0.33 -19.06 -25.21
CA PHE A 669 -0.05 -17.67 -25.58
C PHE A 669 -1.14 -16.99 -26.43
N ALA A 670 -2.39 -17.46 -26.29
CA ALA A 670 -3.59 -16.84 -26.87
C ALA A 670 -3.75 -15.36 -26.48
N PHE A 671 -4.46 -14.58 -27.30
CA PHE A 671 -4.89 -13.23 -26.93
C PHE A 671 -6.34 -13.26 -26.46
N ARG A 672 -6.58 -12.78 -25.25
CA ARG A 672 -7.92 -12.70 -24.65
C ARG A 672 -8.56 -11.35 -24.94
N PHE A 673 -9.79 -11.37 -25.44
CA PHE A 673 -10.73 -10.25 -25.31
C PHE A 673 -11.69 -10.52 -24.16
N GLU A 674 -12.17 -9.47 -23.50
CA GLU A 674 -13.05 -9.58 -22.34
C GLU A 674 -14.02 -8.38 -22.32
N GLN A 675 -15.31 -8.65 -22.47
CA GLN A 675 -16.37 -7.63 -22.54
C GLN A 675 -17.33 -7.77 -21.36
N VAL A 676 -17.51 -6.70 -20.59
CA VAL A 676 -18.58 -6.60 -19.59
C VAL A 676 -19.92 -6.26 -20.25
N ILE A 677 -20.94 -7.05 -19.95
CA ILE A 677 -22.35 -6.87 -20.33
C ILE A 677 -23.14 -6.63 -19.04
N SER A 678 -24.14 -5.74 -19.06
CA SER A 678 -25.00 -5.47 -17.91
C SER A 678 -26.47 -5.30 -18.29
N ILE A 679 -27.35 -5.80 -17.44
CA ILE A 679 -28.81 -5.77 -17.60
C ILE A 679 -29.47 -5.01 -16.45
N ASP A 680 -30.30 -4.00 -16.74
CA ASP A 680 -31.21 -3.36 -15.78
C ASP A 680 -32.43 -4.30 -15.56
N ALA A 681 -32.39 -5.06 -14.47
CA ALA A 681 -33.41 -6.08 -14.18
C ALA A 681 -34.80 -5.47 -13.87
N PRO A 682 -34.93 -4.31 -13.17
CA PRO A 682 -36.19 -3.59 -13.02
C PRO A 682 -36.84 -3.12 -14.33
N ARG A 683 -36.07 -2.81 -15.38
CA ARG A 683 -36.60 -2.44 -16.71
C ARG A 683 -37.04 -3.63 -17.56
N LEU A 684 -36.55 -4.85 -17.32
CA LEU A 684 -37.06 -6.05 -18.00
C LEU A 684 -38.56 -6.23 -17.75
N VAL A 685 -39.34 -6.54 -18.78
CA VAL A 685 -40.77 -6.84 -18.63
C VAL A 685 -40.96 -8.12 -17.81
N ARG A 686 -42.02 -8.19 -17.00
CA ARG A 686 -42.17 -9.25 -15.97
C ARG A 686 -42.11 -10.68 -16.51
N GLN A 687 -42.54 -10.91 -17.75
CA GLN A 687 -42.50 -12.22 -18.42
C GLN A 687 -41.08 -12.63 -18.87
N ARG A 688 -40.16 -11.67 -19.03
CA ARG A 688 -38.77 -11.86 -19.46
C ARG A 688 -37.75 -11.61 -18.35
N ARG A 689 -38.19 -11.43 -17.10
CA ARG A 689 -37.32 -11.24 -15.93
C ARG A 689 -36.83 -12.59 -15.38
N ASN A 690 -36.05 -13.30 -16.21
CA ASN A 690 -35.44 -14.61 -15.97
C ASN A 690 -33.95 -14.58 -16.37
N PHE A 691 -33.16 -15.56 -15.96
CA PHE A 691 -31.73 -15.56 -16.33
C PHE A 691 -31.49 -16.02 -17.77
N ASP A 692 -32.47 -16.66 -18.42
CA ASP A 692 -32.47 -16.83 -19.89
C ASP A 692 -32.25 -15.51 -20.62
N THR A 693 -33.11 -14.53 -20.38
CA THR A 693 -33.05 -13.20 -21.02
C THR A 693 -31.83 -12.41 -20.56
N VAL A 694 -31.36 -12.61 -19.32
CA VAL A 694 -30.16 -11.96 -18.81
C VAL A 694 -28.88 -12.48 -19.48
N LEU A 695 -28.79 -13.79 -19.77
CA LEU A 695 -27.59 -14.40 -20.35
C LEU A 695 -27.59 -14.44 -21.89
N GLN A 696 -28.76 -14.39 -22.53
CA GLN A 696 -28.96 -14.37 -24.00
C GLN A 696 -27.94 -13.53 -24.79
N PRO A 697 -27.53 -12.31 -24.36
CA PRO A 697 -26.55 -11.49 -25.10
C PRO A 697 -25.19 -12.15 -25.41
N ILE A 698 -24.76 -13.18 -24.68
CA ILE A 698 -23.44 -13.80 -24.96
C ILE A 698 -23.40 -14.55 -26.28
N PHE A 699 -24.51 -15.11 -26.76
CA PHE A 699 -24.48 -16.02 -27.90
C PHE A 699 -24.14 -15.32 -29.21
N GLN A 700 -24.65 -14.10 -29.43
CA GLN A 700 -24.30 -13.29 -30.60
C GLN A 700 -22.85 -12.78 -30.55
N LEU A 701 -22.34 -12.46 -29.36
CA LEU A 701 -20.92 -12.18 -29.14
C LEU A 701 -20.03 -13.39 -29.45
N MET A 702 -20.41 -14.59 -29.02
CA MET A 702 -19.71 -15.83 -29.34
C MET A 702 -19.71 -16.07 -30.87
N ARG A 703 -20.85 -15.86 -31.52
CA ARG A 703 -21.03 -15.97 -32.97
C ARG A 703 -20.14 -14.97 -33.75
N LEU A 704 -20.02 -13.72 -33.31
CA LEU A 704 -19.08 -12.75 -33.90
C LEU A 704 -17.64 -13.27 -33.84
N PHE A 705 -17.17 -13.72 -32.66
CA PHE A 705 -15.80 -14.23 -32.55
C PHE A 705 -15.54 -15.54 -33.33
N LEU A 706 -16.58 -16.34 -33.59
CA LEU A 706 -16.52 -17.55 -34.41
C LEU A 706 -16.54 -17.27 -35.92
N LYS A 707 -17.36 -16.32 -36.39
CA LYS A 707 -17.65 -16.13 -37.82
C LYS A 707 -17.05 -14.86 -38.44
N GLU A 708 -16.81 -13.81 -37.67
CA GLU A 708 -16.48 -12.46 -38.16
C GLU A 708 -15.04 -12.06 -37.83
N LYS A 709 -14.10 -12.97 -38.13
CA LYS A 709 -12.67 -12.78 -37.83
C LYS A 709 -12.07 -11.49 -38.38
N GLN A 710 -12.58 -10.98 -39.50
CA GLN A 710 -12.18 -9.70 -40.08
C GLN A 710 -12.29 -8.51 -39.10
N LEU A 711 -13.30 -8.52 -38.21
CA LEU A 711 -13.56 -7.40 -37.29
C LEU A 711 -12.49 -7.30 -36.19
N TYR A 712 -12.14 -8.42 -35.54
CA TYR A 712 -11.17 -8.41 -34.44
C TYR A 712 -9.72 -8.70 -34.88
N ALA A 713 -9.49 -9.31 -36.05
CA ALA A 713 -8.13 -9.49 -36.57
C ALA A 713 -7.47 -8.14 -36.90
N GLY A 714 -8.25 -7.14 -37.35
CA GLY A 714 -7.75 -5.81 -37.72
C GLY A 714 -7.03 -5.04 -36.62
N VAL A 715 -7.33 -5.32 -35.34
CA VAL A 715 -6.62 -4.74 -34.17
C VAL A 715 -5.43 -5.56 -33.68
N LEU A 716 -5.18 -6.73 -34.26
CA LEU A 716 -4.17 -7.68 -33.81
C LEU A 716 -2.95 -7.74 -34.74
N ARG A 717 -1.81 -8.08 -34.13
CA ARG A 717 -0.55 -8.35 -34.80
C ARG A 717 -0.01 -9.69 -34.33
N ARG A 718 0.45 -10.51 -35.27
CA ARG A 718 1.04 -11.82 -35.00
C ARG A 718 2.56 -11.82 -35.05
N PHE A 719 3.14 -12.66 -34.21
CA PHE A 719 4.57 -12.81 -34.00
C PHE A 719 4.94 -14.30 -33.99
N PRO A 720 6.13 -14.68 -34.52
CA PRO A 720 6.72 -15.98 -34.24
C PRO A 720 6.91 -16.13 -32.71
N PRO A 721 6.53 -17.25 -32.08
CA PRO A 721 6.70 -17.47 -30.63
C PRO A 721 8.15 -17.27 -30.15
N GLU A 722 9.12 -17.56 -31.02
CA GLU A 722 10.56 -17.40 -30.81
C GLU A 722 10.96 -15.93 -30.64
N ILE A 723 10.22 -15.00 -31.25
CA ILE A 723 10.45 -13.55 -31.17
C ILE A 723 9.59 -12.94 -30.06
N PHE A 724 8.30 -13.23 -30.03
CA PHE A 724 7.44 -12.89 -28.90
C PHE A 724 6.56 -14.11 -28.60
N PRO A 725 6.68 -14.75 -27.42
CA PRO A 725 7.20 -14.20 -26.16
C PRO A 725 8.72 -14.11 -25.96
N GLY A 726 9.57 -14.61 -26.88
CA GLY A 726 11.03 -14.68 -26.71
C GLY A 726 11.74 -13.41 -26.20
N MET A 727 11.33 -12.21 -26.64
CA MET A 727 11.85 -10.93 -26.13
C MET A 727 11.66 -10.76 -24.61
N LEU A 728 10.56 -11.27 -24.02
CA LEU A 728 10.35 -11.22 -22.56
C LEU A 728 11.34 -12.12 -21.82
N VAL A 729 11.68 -13.29 -22.38
CA VAL A 729 12.70 -14.20 -21.86
C VAL A 729 14.08 -13.54 -21.89
N ALA A 730 14.45 -12.92 -23.03
CA ALA A 730 15.71 -12.20 -23.19
C ALA A 730 15.85 -11.03 -22.20
N PHE A 731 14.83 -10.15 -22.09
CA PHE A 731 14.86 -9.06 -21.11
C PHE A 731 14.90 -9.57 -19.66
N ALA A 732 14.25 -10.69 -19.35
CA ALA A 732 14.33 -11.28 -18.02
C ALA A 732 15.77 -11.75 -17.70
N LYS A 733 16.50 -12.34 -18.66
CA LYS A 733 17.92 -12.72 -18.50
C LYS A 733 18.81 -11.51 -18.27
N VAL A 734 18.62 -10.41 -19.00
CA VAL A 734 19.37 -9.15 -18.77
C VAL A 734 19.17 -8.65 -17.34
N LEU A 735 17.94 -8.66 -16.83
CA LEU A 735 17.61 -8.20 -15.47
C LEU A 735 18.11 -9.16 -14.39
N GLU A 736 18.02 -10.47 -14.63
CA GLU A 736 18.57 -11.54 -13.79
C GLU A 736 20.08 -11.40 -13.63
N ALA A 737 20.82 -11.24 -14.73
CA ALA A 737 22.28 -11.04 -14.74
C ALA A 737 22.69 -9.70 -14.10
N ALA A 738 22.00 -8.59 -14.42
CA ALA A 738 22.27 -7.29 -13.83
C ALA A 738 22.07 -7.26 -12.30
N ILE A 739 21.05 -7.95 -11.79
CA ILE A 739 20.81 -8.06 -10.34
C ILE A 739 21.80 -9.02 -9.66
N ALA A 740 22.23 -10.08 -10.33
CA ALA A 740 23.31 -10.95 -9.83
C ALA A 740 24.63 -10.18 -9.64
N GLU A 741 24.98 -9.29 -10.58
CA GLU A 741 26.13 -8.39 -10.46
C GLU A 741 25.97 -7.37 -9.32
N MET A 742 24.76 -6.86 -9.10
CA MET A 742 24.47 -5.98 -7.96
C MET A 742 24.57 -6.72 -6.61
N ASP A 743 24.19 -7.99 -6.51
CA ASP A 743 24.45 -8.81 -5.32
C ASP A 743 25.95 -9.11 -5.12
N ARG A 744 26.69 -9.34 -6.22
CA ARG A 744 28.16 -9.49 -6.18
C ARG A 744 28.81 -8.25 -5.58
N ARG A 745 28.45 -7.05 -6.05
CA ARG A 745 28.94 -5.76 -5.52
C ARG A 745 28.44 -5.47 -4.10
N PHE A 746 27.23 -5.88 -3.74
CA PHE A 746 26.73 -5.78 -2.37
C PHE A 746 27.59 -6.60 -1.40
N ARG A 747 27.98 -7.82 -1.79
CA ARG A 747 28.92 -8.66 -1.02
C ARG A 747 30.32 -8.04 -0.91
N GLU A 748 30.85 -7.47 -1.99
CA GLU A 748 32.13 -6.72 -1.98
C GLU A 748 32.09 -5.46 -1.10
N GLY A 749 30.93 -4.78 -1.04
CA GLY A 749 30.68 -3.66 -0.14
C GLY A 749 30.66 -4.05 1.35
N GLY A 750 30.54 -5.34 1.66
CA GLY A 750 30.61 -5.90 3.01
C GLY A 750 29.60 -5.27 3.97
N SER A 751 30.07 -4.74 5.09
CA SER A 751 29.20 -4.12 6.10
C SER A 751 28.50 -2.83 5.62
N LYS A 752 28.97 -2.22 4.53
CA LYS A 752 28.39 -1.00 3.93
C LYS A 752 27.31 -1.30 2.89
N GLY A 753 27.28 -2.50 2.30
CA GLY A 753 26.40 -2.83 1.18
C GLY A 753 26.61 -1.92 -0.03
N LEU A 754 25.54 -1.65 -0.79
CA LEU A 754 25.57 -0.74 -1.94
C LEU A 754 25.57 0.74 -1.50
N GLY A 755 26.36 1.57 -2.20
CA GLY A 755 26.27 3.04 -2.13
C GLY A 755 25.03 3.57 -2.87
N MET A 756 24.80 4.89 -2.84
CA MET A 756 23.62 5.51 -3.46
C MET A 756 23.43 5.13 -4.95
N ALA A 757 24.46 5.26 -5.79
CA ALA A 757 24.33 5.06 -7.24
C ALA A 757 23.87 3.64 -7.61
N LEU A 758 24.52 2.60 -7.07
CA LEU A 758 24.09 1.22 -7.27
C LEU A 758 22.73 0.93 -6.60
N SER A 759 22.37 1.62 -5.51
CA SER A 759 21.05 1.48 -4.88
C SER A 759 19.92 2.00 -5.79
N GLU A 760 20.12 3.17 -6.42
CA GLU A 760 19.20 3.68 -7.44
C GLU A 760 19.23 2.83 -8.72
N GLY A 761 20.37 2.22 -9.06
CA GLY A 761 20.51 1.25 -10.13
C GLY A 761 19.59 0.04 -9.95
N VAL A 762 19.66 -0.65 -8.80
CA VAL A 762 18.75 -1.76 -8.47
C VAL A 762 17.29 -1.32 -8.49
N ALA A 763 16.99 -0.12 -7.96
CA ALA A 763 15.64 0.44 -7.95
C ALA A 763 15.10 0.81 -9.34
N ALA A 764 15.97 1.06 -10.32
CA ALA A 764 15.62 1.19 -11.72
C ALA A 764 15.41 -0.18 -12.39
N LEU A 765 16.27 -1.17 -12.12
CA LEU A 765 16.16 -2.53 -12.65
C LEU A 765 14.84 -3.20 -12.25
N ASP A 766 14.47 -3.18 -10.97
CA ASP A 766 13.19 -3.74 -10.49
C ASP A 766 11.98 -3.06 -11.19
N ARG A 767 12.02 -1.73 -11.37
CA ARG A 767 10.94 -0.96 -12.02
C ARG A 767 10.83 -1.23 -13.52
N LEU A 768 11.97 -1.26 -14.21
CA LEU A 768 12.04 -1.61 -15.64
C LEU A 768 11.56 -3.04 -15.89
N GLY A 769 11.93 -3.98 -15.03
CA GLY A 769 11.45 -5.35 -15.09
C GLY A 769 9.95 -5.47 -14.87
N ASN A 770 9.41 -4.79 -13.86
CA ASN A 770 7.96 -4.71 -13.67
C ASN A 770 7.25 -4.15 -14.91
N PHE A 771 7.76 -3.05 -15.47
CA PHE A 771 7.19 -2.44 -16.68
C PHE A 771 7.25 -3.38 -17.90
N CYS A 772 8.32 -4.15 -18.09
CA CYS A 772 8.47 -5.12 -19.20
C CYS A 772 7.31 -6.14 -19.27
N PHE A 773 6.86 -6.64 -18.11
CA PHE A 773 5.81 -7.65 -17.96
C PHE A 773 4.39 -7.10 -17.72
N THR A 774 4.23 -5.79 -17.53
CA THR A 774 2.93 -5.18 -17.17
C THR A 774 2.50 -4.05 -18.09
N GLY A 775 3.44 -3.32 -18.69
CA GLY A 775 3.20 -2.06 -19.40
C GLY A 775 2.66 -0.92 -18.53
N ASP A 776 2.61 -1.08 -17.20
CA ASP A 776 2.00 -0.10 -16.30
C ASP A 776 2.95 1.08 -16.06
N GLN A 777 2.70 2.21 -16.74
CA GLN A 777 3.57 3.39 -16.68
C GLN A 777 3.70 3.99 -15.28
N ARG A 778 2.79 3.68 -14.34
CA ARG A 778 2.84 4.19 -12.96
C ARG A 778 4.05 3.66 -12.18
N VAL A 779 4.61 2.52 -12.58
CA VAL A 779 5.83 1.95 -11.97
C VAL A 779 7.10 2.69 -12.38
N LEU A 780 7.01 3.59 -13.37
CA LEU A 780 8.12 4.40 -13.88
C LEU A 780 8.03 5.84 -13.35
N PRO A 781 8.82 6.23 -12.34
CA PRO A 781 8.78 7.56 -11.73
C PRO A 781 9.25 8.62 -12.74
N THR A 782 8.28 9.25 -13.40
CA THR A 782 8.48 10.01 -14.65
C THR A 782 9.53 11.12 -14.54
N LYS A 783 9.64 11.79 -13.38
CA LYS A 783 10.67 12.83 -13.14
C LYS A 783 12.10 12.28 -13.22
N VAL A 784 12.34 11.07 -12.68
CA VAL A 784 13.67 10.43 -12.70
C VAL A 784 13.90 9.74 -14.05
N MET A 785 12.93 8.95 -14.52
CA MET A 785 13.03 8.17 -15.76
C MET A 785 13.14 9.03 -17.02
N ARG A 786 12.69 10.30 -16.99
CA ARG A 786 12.91 11.25 -18.10
C ARG A 786 14.37 11.70 -18.17
N LEU A 787 15.00 12.02 -17.03
CA LEU A 787 16.40 12.47 -16.98
C LEU A 787 17.40 11.33 -17.25
N LEU A 788 17.04 10.10 -16.89
CA LEU A 788 17.78 8.90 -17.29
C LEU A 788 17.70 8.62 -18.80
N GLY A 789 16.91 9.38 -19.57
CA GLY A 789 16.65 9.14 -21.00
C GLY A 789 15.71 7.97 -21.29
N THR A 790 15.31 7.23 -20.24
CA THR A 790 14.53 6.01 -20.30
C THR A 790 13.16 6.23 -20.96
N MET A 791 12.41 7.25 -20.53
CA MET A 791 11.05 7.49 -21.05
C MET A 791 11.03 7.71 -22.57
N ASP A 792 12.03 8.41 -23.12
CA ASP A 792 12.06 8.73 -24.54
C ASP A 792 12.72 7.61 -25.36
N SER A 793 13.65 6.85 -24.78
CA SER A 793 14.15 5.60 -25.35
C SER A 793 13.06 4.51 -25.44
N LEU A 794 12.20 4.39 -24.44
CA LEU A 794 11.04 3.49 -24.48
C LEU A 794 10.04 3.91 -25.58
N LYS A 795 9.73 5.21 -25.71
CA LYS A 795 8.84 5.73 -26.76
C LYS A 795 9.39 5.55 -28.18
N THR A 796 10.70 5.71 -28.39
CA THR A 796 11.30 5.88 -29.73
C THR A 796 12.19 4.72 -30.19
N CYS A 797 12.84 4.02 -29.26
CA CYS A 797 13.85 2.99 -29.52
C CYS A 797 13.37 1.58 -29.16
N GLY A 798 12.30 1.46 -28.35
CA GLY A 798 11.82 0.19 -27.80
C GLY A 798 12.73 -0.40 -26.71
N TRP A 799 13.55 0.43 -26.07
CA TRP A 799 14.69 -0.02 -25.26
C TRP A 799 14.79 0.71 -23.89
N PRO A 800 15.03 -0.01 -22.78
CA PRO A 800 15.05 0.54 -21.42
C PRO A 800 16.39 1.22 -21.04
N PHE A 801 16.82 2.20 -21.83
CA PHE A 801 18.09 2.92 -21.64
C PHE A 801 18.20 3.62 -20.27
N LEU A 802 19.37 3.52 -19.63
CA LEU A 802 19.76 4.22 -18.41
C LEU A 802 21.01 5.06 -18.69
N SER A 803 20.87 6.37 -18.82
CA SER A 803 21.95 7.28 -19.20
C SER A 803 23.12 7.31 -18.20
N PRO A 804 24.34 6.87 -18.56
CA PRO A 804 25.52 6.93 -17.69
C PRO A 804 25.95 8.36 -17.32
N ARG A 805 25.49 9.38 -18.07
CA ARG A 805 25.70 10.81 -17.73
C ARG A 805 24.90 11.26 -16.50
N MET A 806 23.87 10.50 -16.10
CA MET A 806 23.03 10.77 -14.94
C MET A 806 23.20 9.72 -13.84
N LEU A 807 23.34 8.45 -14.22
CA LEU A 807 23.54 7.32 -13.32
C LEU A 807 24.42 6.29 -14.02
N ASP A 808 25.73 6.25 -13.72
CA ASP A 808 26.61 5.19 -14.19
C ASP A 808 26.60 4.04 -13.18
N ILE A 809 26.37 2.82 -13.67
CA ILE A 809 26.34 1.59 -12.87
C ILE A 809 27.28 0.51 -13.41
N ARG A 810 28.04 0.76 -14.48
CA ARG A 810 28.91 -0.24 -15.12
C ARG A 810 30.08 -0.62 -14.25
N GLU A 811 30.73 0.35 -13.60
CA GLU A 811 31.99 0.12 -12.87
C GLU A 811 31.94 0.50 -11.38
N GLY A 812 32.72 -0.24 -10.59
CA GLY A 812 33.06 0.09 -9.20
C GLY A 812 31.84 0.36 -8.30
N ARG A 813 31.78 1.58 -7.75
CA ARG A 813 30.71 2.03 -6.83
C ARG A 813 29.52 2.68 -7.55
N GLY A 814 29.54 2.75 -8.88
CA GLY A 814 28.67 3.61 -9.67
C GLY A 814 28.93 5.11 -9.42
N LEU A 815 28.33 5.95 -10.27
CA LEU A 815 28.36 7.40 -10.19
C LEU A 815 26.94 7.95 -10.41
N VAL A 816 26.62 9.09 -9.79
CA VAL A 816 25.30 9.72 -9.91
C VAL A 816 25.45 11.24 -10.00
N ASN A 817 24.82 11.85 -10.99
CA ASN A 817 24.92 13.28 -11.26
C ASN A 817 23.93 14.07 -10.38
N LEU A 818 24.36 14.33 -9.15
CA LEU A 818 23.57 15.03 -8.12
C LEU A 818 23.15 16.46 -8.51
N VAL A 819 23.87 17.10 -9.43
CA VAL A 819 23.57 18.46 -9.90
C VAL A 819 22.35 18.46 -10.83
N GLY A 820 22.19 17.41 -11.64
CA GLY A 820 21.02 17.21 -12.50
C GLY A 820 19.91 16.34 -11.89
N TRP A 821 20.10 15.77 -10.69
CA TRP A 821 19.16 14.81 -10.11
C TRP A 821 17.90 15.50 -9.53
N PRO A 822 16.68 14.93 -9.65
CA PRO A 822 15.48 15.56 -9.11
C PRO A 822 15.52 15.75 -7.60
N GLN A 823 15.03 16.90 -7.15
CA GLN A 823 14.94 17.28 -5.74
C GLN A 823 13.48 17.55 -5.34
N LEU A 824 13.16 17.25 -4.09
CA LEU A 824 11.93 17.64 -3.41
C LEU A 824 11.99 19.12 -3.02
N ASN A 825 10.85 19.74 -2.71
CA ASN A 825 10.74 21.16 -2.34
C ASN A 825 11.63 21.60 -1.14
N ASN A 826 12.14 20.66 -0.34
CA ASN A 826 13.06 20.91 0.78
C ASN A 826 14.56 20.82 0.41
N GLY A 827 14.87 20.49 -0.86
CA GLY A 827 16.21 20.34 -1.42
C GLY A 827 16.78 18.91 -1.37
N ARG A 828 16.11 17.95 -0.74
CA ARG A 828 16.56 16.55 -0.70
C ARG A 828 16.35 15.87 -2.07
N PRO A 829 17.18 14.89 -2.49
CA PRO A 829 16.94 14.15 -3.71
C PRO A 829 15.68 13.28 -3.59
N VAL A 830 15.04 13.08 -4.73
CA VAL A 830 14.11 11.97 -4.99
C VAL A 830 14.93 10.69 -5.11
N LEU A 831 14.67 9.67 -4.28
CA LEU A 831 15.37 8.37 -4.35
C LEU A 831 14.37 7.23 -4.56
N MET A 832 14.52 6.50 -5.66
CA MET A 832 13.65 5.41 -6.09
C MET A 832 13.71 4.20 -5.16
N HIS A 833 14.84 3.90 -4.52
CA HIS A 833 14.92 2.73 -3.63
C HIS A 833 14.12 2.88 -2.33
N VAL A 834 13.87 4.13 -1.89
CA VAL A 834 13.31 4.42 -0.56
C VAL A 834 11.86 3.97 -0.41
N ALA A 835 11.03 4.09 -1.46
CA ALA A 835 9.65 3.60 -1.45
C ALA A 835 9.57 2.07 -1.25
N SER A 836 10.46 1.31 -1.89
CA SER A 836 10.57 -0.15 -1.70
C SER A 836 10.98 -0.51 -0.27
N LEU A 837 11.81 0.31 0.39
CA LEU A 837 12.15 0.12 1.80
C LEU A 837 10.98 0.42 2.75
N GLU A 838 10.16 1.43 2.44
CA GLU A 838 8.96 1.76 3.23
C GLU A 838 7.92 0.64 3.16
N TYR A 839 7.70 0.08 1.96
CA TYR A 839 6.81 -1.06 1.74
C TYR A 839 7.28 -2.32 2.49
N HIS A 840 8.54 -2.74 2.32
CA HIS A 840 9.03 -4.00 2.87
C HIS A 840 9.28 -3.97 4.37
N TYR A 841 9.88 -2.90 4.89
CA TYR A 841 10.22 -2.76 6.29
C TYR A 841 9.19 -1.85 6.96
N ASP A 842 9.51 -0.56 7.11
CA ASP A 842 8.55 0.52 7.35
C ASP A 842 9.16 1.89 7.02
N ARG A 843 8.35 2.93 7.19
CA ARG A 843 8.71 4.35 7.03
C ARG A 843 9.91 4.80 7.87
N SER A 844 10.19 4.17 9.01
CA SER A 844 11.31 4.55 9.88
C SER A 844 12.66 4.10 9.29
N VAL A 845 12.69 2.93 8.64
CA VAL A 845 13.85 2.41 7.90
C VAL A 845 14.06 3.22 6.63
N ALA A 846 13.00 3.46 5.85
CA ALA A 846 13.05 4.31 4.66
C ALA A 846 13.58 5.72 4.97
N ALA A 847 13.03 6.36 6.01
CA ALA A 847 13.50 7.67 6.46
C ALA A 847 14.93 7.64 7.02
N ASN A 848 15.37 6.56 7.68
CA ASN A 848 16.76 6.42 8.10
C ASN A 848 17.71 6.33 6.91
N ARG A 849 17.44 5.44 5.94
CA ARG A 849 18.29 5.30 4.73
C ARG A 849 18.36 6.59 3.93
N HIS A 850 17.22 7.25 3.67
CA HIS A 850 17.18 8.56 2.96
C HIS A 850 18.02 9.62 3.69
N SER A 851 17.92 9.69 5.02
CA SER A 851 18.64 10.68 5.83
C SER A 851 20.14 10.39 5.93
N GLN A 852 20.51 9.11 6.09
CA GLN A 852 21.93 8.70 6.12
C GLN A 852 22.60 9.02 4.78
N LEU A 853 21.98 8.68 3.65
CA LEU A 853 22.51 9.07 2.33
C LEU A 853 22.62 10.59 2.19
N TRP A 854 21.54 11.33 2.49
CA TRP A 854 21.49 12.79 2.37
C TRP A 854 22.61 13.49 3.16
N PHE A 855 22.84 13.10 4.41
CA PHE A 855 23.86 13.76 5.25
C PHE A 855 25.29 13.19 5.06
N ALA A 856 25.45 11.89 4.76
CA ALA A 856 26.77 11.26 4.65
C ALA A 856 27.39 11.34 3.26
N GLU A 857 26.61 11.05 2.21
CA GLU A 857 27.09 10.92 0.84
C GLU A 857 26.87 12.21 0.02
N LEU A 858 25.86 13.01 0.37
CA LEU A 858 25.36 14.12 -0.48
C LEU A 858 25.59 15.53 0.07
N GLY A 859 26.24 15.67 1.23
CA GLY A 859 26.52 16.97 1.86
C GLY A 859 25.27 17.78 2.21
N GLY A 860 24.13 17.10 2.37
CA GLY A 860 22.78 17.64 2.30
C GLY A 860 22.47 18.75 3.31
N ARG A 861 22.01 19.91 2.80
CA ARG A 861 21.87 21.18 3.57
C ARG A 861 22.99 21.33 4.60
N SER A 862 24.24 21.43 4.11
CA SER A 862 25.44 21.57 4.96
C SER A 862 25.19 22.48 6.15
N ILE A 863 25.25 21.90 7.35
CA ILE A 863 25.01 22.62 8.61
C ILE A 863 26.31 23.36 8.96
N ASP A 864 26.55 24.42 8.20
CA ASP A 864 27.75 25.26 8.16
C ASP A 864 27.63 26.55 9.00
N GLY A 865 26.40 26.89 9.42
CA GLY A 865 26.08 28.03 10.26
C GLY A 865 25.13 27.67 11.39
N MET A 866 25.40 28.18 12.61
CA MET A 866 24.52 28.00 13.78
C MET A 866 23.07 28.45 13.53
N ASP A 867 22.90 29.41 12.61
CA ASP A 867 21.61 29.88 12.11
C ASP A 867 20.83 28.76 11.41
N ARG A 868 21.38 28.18 10.34
CA ARG A 868 20.82 27.02 9.62
C ARG A 868 20.59 25.81 10.53
N MET A 869 21.48 25.58 11.50
CA MET A 869 21.31 24.56 12.52
C MET A 869 20.02 24.78 13.33
N THR A 870 19.74 26.02 13.76
CA THR A 870 18.49 26.34 14.46
C THR A 870 17.26 26.32 13.55
N THR A 871 17.37 26.70 12.27
CA THR A 871 16.29 26.57 11.27
C THR A 871 15.93 25.11 11.04
N PHE A 872 16.91 24.24 10.79
CA PHE A 872 16.71 22.80 10.62
C PHE A 872 16.06 22.15 11.84
N LEU A 873 16.49 22.51 13.05
CA LEU A 873 15.88 22.01 14.28
C LEU A 873 14.43 22.50 14.46
N HIS A 874 14.12 23.75 14.06
CA HIS A 874 12.74 24.24 14.03
C HIS A 874 11.88 23.47 13.01
N GLU A 875 12.35 23.27 11.78
CA GLU A 875 11.70 22.47 10.73
C GLU A 875 11.41 21.04 11.24
N VAL A 876 12.41 20.33 11.79
CA VAL A 876 12.24 18.96 12.30
C VAL A 876 11.22 18.88 13.44
N PHE A 877 11.20 19.85 14.36
CA PHE A 877 10.21 19.83 15.44
C PHE A 877 8.80 20.22 14.98
N ARG A 878 8.68 21.16 14.04
CA ARG A 878 7.38 21.63 13.50
C ARG A 878 6.75 20.60 12.56
N ASP A 879 7.50 20.12 11.59
CA ASP A 879 6.97 19.38 10.42
C ASP A 879 6.91 17.86 10.66
N LEU A 880 7.62 17.34 11.67
CA LEU A 880 7.72 15.90 11.94
C LEU A 880 7.39 15.55 13.39
N TRP A 881 8.06 16.17 14.38
CA TRP A 881 7.85 15.83 15.79
C TRP A 881 6.41 16.11 16.24
N VAL A 882 5.86 17.29 15.96
CA VAL A 882 4.49 17.65 16.35
C VAL A 882 3.44 16.72 15.71
N PRO A 883 3.39 16.52 14.36
CA PRO A 883 2.41 15.61 13.75
C PRO A 883 2.51 14.16 14.22
N GLU A 884 3.72 13.60 14.33
CA GLU A 884 3.89 12.21 14.78
C GLU A 884 3.46 12.01 16.25
N MET A 885 3.67 13.02 17.09
CA MET A 885 3.23 12.99 18.50
C MET A 885 1.72 13.20 18.66
N VAL A 886 1.09 14.05 17.85
CA VAL A 886 -0.38 14.15 17.77
C VAL A 886 -0.97 12.79 17.39
N ALA A 887 -0.50 12.20 16.29
CA ALA A 887 -0.96 10.90 15.81
C ALA A 887 -0.76 9.76 16.85
N PHE A 888 0.31 9.82 17.64
CA PHE A 888 0.52 8.90 18.76
C PHE A 888 -0.53 9.08 19.87
N ILE A 889 -0.72 10.31 20.38
CA ILE A 889 -1.69 10.57 21.45
C ILE A 889 -3.10 10.19 20.99
N CYS A 890 -3.52 10.64 19.81
CA CYS A 890 -4.83 10.30 19.24
C CYS A 890 -5.03 8.78 19.15
N ARG A 891 -4.02 8.03 18.67
CA ARG A 891 -4.09 6.56 18.57
C ARG A 891 -4.19 5.88 19.95
N GLN A 892 -3.45 6.36 20.96
CA GLN A 892 -3.49 5.77 22.29
C GLN A 892 -4.79 6.09 23.03
N VAL A 893 -5.31 7.31 22.92
CA VAL A 893 -6.59 7.74 23.51
C VAL A 893 -7.75 6.97 22.88
N ARG A 894 -7.82 6.90 21.54
CA ARG A 894 -8.83 6.11 20.81
C ARG A 894 -8.81 4.63 21.23
N ARG A 895 -7.62 4.04 21.44
CA ARG A 895 -7.47 2.69 22.02
C ARG A 895 -7.93 2.57 23.47
N GLY A 896 -7.73 3.59 24.30
CA GLY A 896 -8.18 3.64 25.69
C GLY A 896 -9.71 3.68 25.81
N LEU A 897 -10.36 4.59 25.07
CA LEU A 897 -11.82 4.69 25.00
C LEU A 897 -12.45 3.36 24.54
N ASN A 898 -11.90 2.76 23.47
CA ASN A 898 -12.36 1.47 22.96
C ASN A 898 -12.11 0.27 23.91
N ARG A 899 -11.17 0.38 24.87
CA ARG A 899 -10.99 -0.63 25.93
C ARG A 899 -11.96 -0.43 27.09
N GLY A 900 -12.38 0.81 27.40
CA GLY A 900 -13.40 1.09 28.41
C GLY A 900 -14.71 0.35 28.13
N LEU A 901 -15.12 0.32 26.85
CA LEU A 901 -16.31 -0.41 26.37
C LEU A 901 -16.24 -1.94 26.48
N ARG A 902 -15.09 -2.51 26.88
CA ARG A 902 -14.93 -3.96 27.14
C ARG A 902 -14.80 -4.32 28.63
N GLY A 903 -14.77 -3.32 29.52
CA GLY A 903 -14.49 -3.48 30.95
C GLY A 903 -15.71 -3.47 31.86
N GLY A 904 -16.87 -3.96 31.38
CA GLY A 904 -18.19 -3.86 32.05
C GLY A 904 -18.38 -4.74 33.29
N GLY A 905 -17.44 -4.72 34.24
CA GLY A 905 -17.49 -5.49 35.48
C GLY A 905 -18.38 -4.86 36.56
N GLY A 906 -19.71 -5.04 36.45
CA GLY A 906 -20.67 -4.95 37.56
C GLY A 906 -20.66 -3.68 38.42
N GLY A 907 -21.29 -2.60 37.97
CA GLY A 907 -21.54 -1.42 38.80
C GLY A 907 -22.68 -0.55 38.26
N LEU A 908 -23.63 -0.17 39.13
CA LEU A 908 -24.81 0.62 38.77
C LEU A 908 -24.44 2.08 38.43
N ARG A 909 -24.17 2.33 37.15
CA ARG A 909 -24.11 3.66 36.50
C ARG A 909 -24.72 3.55 35.10
N ASN A 910 -25.42 4.60 34.67
CA ASN A 910 -26.11 4.61 33.38
C ASN A 910 -25.12 4.50 32.21
N ASP A 911 -25.33 3.56 31.29
CA ASP A 911 -24.50 3.40 30.10
C ASP A 911 -24.54 4.62 29.17
N ASP A 912 -25.68 5.33 29.12
CA ASP A 912 -25.82 6.54 28.31
C ASP A 912 -24.86 7.66 28.74
N ASP A 913 -24.61 7.83 30.05
CA ASP A 913 -23.62 8.79 30.56
C ASP A 913 -22.20 8.42 30.11
N ILE A 914 -21.85 7.12 30.11
CA ILE A 914 -20.54 6.62 29.68
C ILE A 914 -20.35 6.86 28.18
N ASN A 915 -21.38 6.58 27.39
CA ASN A 915 -21.35 6.70 25.94
C ASN A 915 -21.28 8.17 25.48
N ASN A 916 -22.10 9.04 26.06
CA ASN A 916 -22.12 10.48 25.76
C ASN A 916 -20.80 11.17 26.14
N ASN A 917 -20.22 10.83 27.31
CA ASN A 917 -18.89 11.27 27.70
C ASN A 917 -17.76 10.74 26.77
N SER A 918 -17.97 9.62 26.09
CA SER A 918 -17.01 9.08 25.10
C SER A 918 -17.08 9.85 23.78
N ALA A 919 -18.30 10.16 23.31
CA ALA A 919 -18.53 10.99 22.13
C ALA A 919 -17.94 12.41 22.31
N GLN A 920 -18.19 13.05 23.44
CA GLN A 920 -17.64 14.38 23.74
C GLN A 920 -16.09 14.37 23.77
N ALA A 921 -15.48 13.33 24.36
CA ALA A 921 -14.03 13.16 24.37
C ALA A 921 -13.45 12.94 22.95
N MET A 922 -14.18 12.26 22.06
CA MET A 922 -13.78 12.08 20.66
C MET A 922 -13.84 13.38 19.85
N VAL A 923 -14.87 14.22 20.07
CA VAL A 923 -14.98 15.55 19.44
C VAL A 923 -13.87 16.49 19.93
N ALA A 924 -13.63 16.55 21.24
CA ALA A 924 -12.57 17.36 21.83
C ALA A 924 -11.15 16.91 21.41
N LEU A 925 -10.95 15.60 21.16
CA LEU A 925 -9.72 15.08 20.61
C LEU A 925 -9.51 15.52 19.15
N GLY A 926 -10.55 15.52 18.31
CA GLY A 926 -10.50 16.07 16.95
C GLY A 926 -10.17 17.57 16.94
N ALA A 927 -10.87 18.36 17.77
CA ALA A 927 -10.61 19.78 17.98
C ALA A 927 -9.29 20.11 18.71
N TRP A 928 -8.45 19.10 18.98
CA TRP A 928 -7.05 19.23 19.39
C TRP A 928 -6.08 18.76 18.28
N GLU A 929 -6.43 17.70 17.54
CA GLU A 929 -5.71 17.17 16.37
C GLU A 929 -5.56 18.22 15.25
N GLU A 930 -6.53 19.12 15.08
CA GLU A 930 -6.53 20.21 14.08
C GLU A 930 -5.75 21.48 14.50
N ARG A 931 -5.12 21.53 15.68
CA ARG A 931 -4.50 22.77 16.17
C ARG A 931 -3.08 22.98 15.65
N GLU A 932 -2.77 24.24 15.29
CA GLU A 932 -1.41 24.71 14.98
C GLU A 932 -0.41 24.49 16.14
N THR A 933 -0.89 24.57 17.40
CA THR A 933 -0.03 24.55 18.60
C THR A 933 -0.54 23.58 19.69
N PRO A 934 -0.59 22.26 19.41
CA PRO A 934 -1.23 21.28 20.29
C PRO A 934 -0.46 21.03 21.58
N PHE A 935 0.87 21.28 21.57
CA PHE A 935 1.79 21.05 22.69
C PHE A 935 2.06 22.28 23.59
N ASN A 936 1.21 23.31 23.53
CA ASN A 936 1.20 24.38 24.53
C ASN A 936 0.31 24.03 25.74
N LEU A 937 0.53 24.70 26.88
CA LEU A 937 -0.11 24.39 28.15
C LEU A 937 -1.60 24.77 28.18
N SER A 938 -2.03 25.73 27.35
CA SER A 938 -3.45 26.07 27.17
C SER A 938 -4.21 24.98 26.41
N SER A 939 -3.60 24.34 25.41
CA SER A 939 -4.16 23.17 24.74
C SER A 939 -4.13 21.93 25.63
N PHE A 940 -3.07 21.74 26.44
CA PHE A 940 -3.02 20.67 27.44
C PHE A 940 -4.23 20.74 28.39
N LYS A 941 -4.49 21.92 28.97
CA LYS A 941 -5.58 22.10 29.96
C LYS A 941 -6.96 21.74 29.42
N LYS A 942 -7.23 21.98 28.13
CA LYS A 942 -8.48 21.55 27.47
C LYS A 942 -8.50 20.03 27.30
N LEU A 943 -7.46 19.47 26.65
CA LEU A 943 -7.32 18.02 26.44
C LEU A 943 -7.35 17.20 27.75
N SER A 944 -6.77 17.72 28.83
CA SER A 944 -6.71 17.04 30.13
C SER A 944 -8.07 16.94 30.82
N VAL A 945 -8.93 17.96 30.65
CA VAL A 945 -10.28 18.04 31.20
C VAL A 945 -11.28 17.29 30.33
N GLU A 946 -11.25 17.54 29.02
CA GLU A 946 -12.26 17.06 28.07
C GLU A 946 -12.04 15.61 27.62
N VAL A 947 -10.78 15.12 27.60
CA VAL A 947 -10.42 13.85 26.93
C VAL A 947 -9.66 12.88 27.83
N LEU A 948 -8.57 13.34 28.48
CA LEU A 948 -7.69 12.45 29.26
C LEU A 948 -8.21 12.18 30.68
N LYS A 949 -9.30 12.86 31.10
CA LYS A 949 -9.98 12.71 32.40
C LYS A 949 -9.01 12.67 33.58
N PHE A 950 -8.06 13.61 33.61
CA PHE A 950 -7.27 13.85 34.82
C PHE A 950 -8.20 14.45 35.88
N ASP A 951 -8.40 13.70 36.96
CA ASP A 951 -9.44 13.98 37.93
C ASP A 951 -9.24 15.34 38.62
N ASN A 952 -10.30 16.15 38.73
CA ASN A 952 -10.20 17.51 39.27
C ASN A 952 -10.11 17.53 40.82
N ARG A 953 -9.79 16.39 41.42
CA ARG A 953 -9.54 16.18 42.85
C ARG A 953 -8.04 15.88 43.06
N SER A 954 -7.32 16.90 43.54
CA SER A 954 -5.87 16.89 43.76
C SER A 954 -5.02 16.85 42.47
N ILE A 955 -4.66 18.05 41.99
CA ILE A 955 -3.57 18.27 41.03
C ILE A 955 -2.22 17.80 41.60
N ASN A 956 -2.10 17.61 42.91
CA ASN A 956 -0.82 17.35 43.60
C ASN A 956 -0.29 15.90 43.48
N ASP A 957 -1.12 14.91 43.10
CA ASP A 957 -0.67 13.51 42.88
C ASP A 957 -0.72 13.06 41.40
N SER A 958 -1.23 13.89 40.50
CA SER A 958 -1.49 13.52 39.09
C SER A 958 -0.27 13.67 38.17
N LYS A 959 0.69 12.74 38.27
CA LYS A 959 1.65 12.27 37.22
C LYS A 959 2.44 13.28 36.35
N MET A 960 2.33 14.59 36.57
CA MET A 960 2.99 15.62 35.77
C MET A 960 4.38 15.93 36.33
N VAL A 961 5.43 15.63 35.55
CA VAL A 961 6.82 15.82 35.95
C VAL A 961 7.34 17.15 35.42
N LEU A 962 7.76 18.05 36.32
CA LEU A 962 8.50 19.25 35.94
C LEU A 962 9.90 18.86 35.45
N LYS A 963 10.31 19.34 34.27
CA LYS A 963 11.66 19.15 33.74
C LYS A 963 12.14 20.38 32.99
N THR A 964 13.44 20.72 33.09
CA THR A 964 13.93 21.85 32.29
C THR A 964 14.01 21.48 30.80
N ARG A 965 13.80 22.46 29.91
CA ARG A 965 14.00 22.28 28.46
C ARG A 965 15.39 21.74 28.11
N ARG A 966 16.42 22.12 28.87
CA ARG A 966 17.80 21.64 28.69
C ARG A 966 17.92 20.16 29.05
N ASP A 967 17.39 19.74 30.20
CA ASP A 967 17.49 18.34 30.64
C ASP A 967 16.67 17.39 29.76
N PHE A 968 15.58 17.87 29.13
CA PHE A 968 14.84 17.08 28.14
C PHE A 968 15.56 17.02 26.79
N ALA A 969 16.15 18.12 26.32
CA ALA A 969 16.99 18.14 25.12
C ALA A 969 18.25 17.24 25.26
N GLU A 970 18.84 17.18 26.45
CA GLU A 970 19.96 16.28 26.78
C GLU A 970 19.53 14.81 26.74
N GLU A 971 18.30 14.49 27.16
CA GLU A 971 17.71 13.15 27.11
C GLU A 971 17.43 12.70 25.67
N ILE A 972 16.93 13.62 24.81
CA ILE A 972 16.81 13.39 23.37
C ILE A 972 18.18 13.11 22.75
N TYR A 973 19.18 13.97 23.01
CA TYR A 973 20.53 13.77 22.49
C TYR A 973 21.14 12.43 22.94
N ALA A 974 20.97 12.07 24.22
CA ALA A 974 21.46 10.80 24.77
C ALA A 974 20.75 9.58 24.15
N ALA A 975 19.44 9.58 24.01
CA ALA A 975 18.72 8.47 23.37
C ALA A 975 19.10 8.30 21.88
N LEU A 976 19.34 9.41 21.16
CA LEU A 976 19.81 9.39 19.77
C LEU A 976 21.25 8.88 19.64
N MET A 977 22.19 9.37 20.46
CA MET A 977 23.63 9.11 20.27
C MET A 977 24.22 8.01 21.18
N GLU A 978 23.48 7.60 22.21
CA GLU A 978 23.96 6.67 23.26
C GLU A 978 22.96 5.52 23.55
N GLY A 979 21.78 5.55 22.91
CA GLY A 979 20.76 4.50 23.01
C GLY A 979 21.30 3.11 22.62
N GLY A 980 20.82 2.08 23.31
CA GLY A 980 21.33 0.70 23.19
C GLY A 980 22.46 0.34 24.17
N LYS A 981 23.12 1.33 24.80
CA LYS A 981 24.10 1.06 25.86
C LYS A 981 23.38 0.64 27.16
N LYS A 982 23.83 -0.48 27.77
CA LYS A 982 23.20 -1.12 28.93
C LYS A 982 22.93 -0.12 30.06
N GLY A 983 21.66 0.25 30.25
CA GLY A 983 21.18 1.14 31.30
C GLY A 983 20.74 2.55 30.86
N ARG A 984 21.05 3.00 29.64
CA ARG A 984 20.59 4.31 29.12
C ARG A 984 19.21 4.18 28.43
N PRO A 985 18.43 5.28 28.33
CA PRO A 985 17.18 5.29 27.56
C PRO A 985 17.43 5.05 26.07
N GLY A 986 16.50 4.36 25.40
CA GLY A 986 16.50 4.21 23.94
C GLY A 986 15.51 5.18 23.27
N ILE A 987 15.46 5.17 21.95
CA ILE A 987 14.56 6.03 21.16
C ILE A 987 13.08 5.75 21.51
N GLU A 988 12.75 4.53 21.90
CA GLU A 988 11.43 4.08 22.34
C GLU A 988 10.89 4.84 23.55
N SER A 989 11.76 5.49 24.33
CA SER A 989 11.38 6.32 25.48
C SER A 989 10.96 7.75 25.11
N ILE A 990 11.33 8.21 23.91
CA ILE A 990 11.12 9.59 23.42
C ILE A 990 10.35 9.67 22.10
N ALA A 991 10.11 8.55 21.41
CA ALA A 991 9.47 8.52 20.10
C ALA A 991 8.59 7.25 19.91
N PRO A 992 7.45 7.36 19.20
CA PRO A 992 6.69 6.23 18.67
C PRO A 992 7.51 5.31 17.75
N THR A 993 7.10 4.04 17.63
CA THR A 993 7.84 2.98 16.91
C THR A 993 8.20 3.30 15.46
N HIS A 994 7.34 4.00 14.73
CA HIS A 994 7.52 4.30 13.30
C HIS A 994 7.88 5.77 13.03
N SER A 995 8.42 6.47 14.03
CA SER A 995 8.79 7.88 13.91
C SER A 995 9.98 8.13 12.99
N THR A 996 9.90 9.19 12.18
CA THR A 996 10.93 9.53 11.18
C THR A 996 11.93 10.58 11.69
N TRP A 997 11.47 11.50 12.54
CA TRP A 997 12.32 12.57 13.10
C TRP A 997 13.57 12.07 13.87
N PRO A 998 13.57 10.93 14.61
CA PRO A 998 14.75 10.48 15.33
C PRO A 998 15.89 10.10 14.37
N SER A 999 15.56 9.42 13.27
CA SER A 999 16.51 9.00 12.25
C SER A 999 17.10 10.18 11.49
N ILE A 1000 16.26 11.17 11.16
CA ILE A 1000 16.66 12.44 10.51
C ILE A 1000 17.60 13.23 11.42
N LEU A 1001 17.26 13.40 12.69
CA LEU A 1001 18.07 14.17 13.64
C LEU A 1001 19.36 13.44 14.02
N ARG A 1002 19.33 12.11 14.20
CA ARG A 1002 20.55 11.29 14.40
C ARG A 1002 21.53 11.49 13.23
N ALA A 1003 21.09 11.30 11.99
CA ALA A 1003 21.96 11.44 10.82
C ALA A 1003 22.56 12.86 10.71
N ALA A 1004 21.77 13.89 11.00
CA ALA A 1004 22.27 15.27 11.05
C ALA A 1004 23.37 15.48 12.11
N ILE A 1005 23.23 14.88 13.31
CA ILE A 1005 24.24 14.96 14.38
C ILE A 1005 25.49 14.14 14.01
N GLU A 1006 25.31 12.93 13.47
CA GLU A 1006 26.41 11.99 13.12
C GLU A 1006 27.36 12.56 12.06
N HIS A 1007 26.82 13.21 11.02
CA HIS A 1007 27.61 13.68 9.87
C HIS A 1007 27.96 15.18 9.92
N THR A 1008 27.43 15.93 10.88
CA THR A 1008 27.89 17.30 11.14
C THR A 1008 29.31 17.28 11.74
N ARG A 1009 30.28 17.86 11.02
CA ARG A 1009 31.69 17.86 11.40
C ARG A 1009 31.88 18.43 12.81
N GLY A 1010 32.44 17.63 13.72
CA GLY A 1010 32.48 17.92 15.17
C GLY A 1010 33.21 19.21 15.60
N GLY A 1011 33.98 19.86 14.71
CA GLY A 1011 34.55 21.19 14.94
C GLY A 1011 33.56 22.35 14.81
N PHE A 1012 32.38 22.11 14.23
CA PHE A 1012 31.34 23.14 14.03
C PHE A 1012 30.33 23.20 15.19
N ALA A 1013 29.77 22.05 15.60
CA ALA A 1013 28.74 21.96 16.64
C ALA A 1013 29.06 20.90 17.70
N THR A 1014 29.35 21.35 18.92
CA THR A 1014 29.51 20.50 20.09
C THR A 1014 28.18 19.93 20.60
N ARG A 1015 28.23 18.88 21.43
CA ARG A 1015 27.07 18.36 22.21
C ARG A 1015 26.29 19.49 22.89
N ALA A 1016 26.98 20.45 23.48
CA ALA A 1016 26.36 21.59 24.17
C ALA A 1016 25.61 22.53 23.21
N GLN A 1017 26.07 22.70 21.97
CA GLN A 1017 25.35 23.45 20.92
C GLN A 1017 24.12 22.67 20.44
N TRP A 1018 24.22 21.36 20.20
CA TRP A 1018 23.08 20.52 19.82
C TRP A 1018 21.97 20.52 20.88
N VAL A 1019 22.31 20.25 22.14
CA VAL A 1019 21.34 20.28 23.26
C VAL A 1019 20.71 21.67 23.43
N SER A 1020 21.49 22.75 23.27
CA SER A 1020 20.96 24.12 23.38
C SER A 1020 20.07 24.47 22.16
N GLY A 1021 20.39 23.98 20.96
CA GLY A 1021 19.59 24.14 19.75
C GLY A 1021 18.27 23.39 19.81
N ILE A 1022 18.27 22.14 20.31
CA ILE A 1022 17.05 21.35 20.54
C ILE A 1022 16.14 22.06 21.56
N ALA A 1023 16.70 22.57 22.67
CA ALA A 1023 15.96 23.35 23.66
C ALA A 1023 15.41 24.68 23.09
N ALA A 1024 16.12 25.33 22.16
CA ALA A 1024 15.66 26.52 21.45
C ALA A 1024 14.54 26.22 20.45
N ALA A 1025 14.64 25.09 19.73
CA ALA A 1025 13.62 24.64 18.80
C ALA A 1025 12.27 24.45 19.50
N MET A 1026 12.25 23.76 20.65
CA MET A 1026 11.05 23.58 21.48
C MET A 1026 10.37 24.91 21.87
N VAL A 1027 11.14 25.98 22.13
CA VAL A 1027 10.55 27.31 22.38
C VAL A 1027 9.98 27.90 21.09
N SER A 1028 10.71 27.83 19.99
CA SER A 1028 10.27 28.38 18.69
C SER A 1028 9.03 27.69 18.11
N THR A 1029 8.79 26.41 18.45
CA THR A 1029 7.61 25.64 18.06
C THR A 1029 6.53 25.62 19.14
N LYS A 1030 6.64 26.46 20.18
CA LYS A 1030 5.66 26.61 21.28
C LYS A 1030 5.36 25.30 22.04
N ILE A 1031 6.36 24.43 22.19
CA ILE A 1031 6.28 23.18 22.96
C ILE A 1031 6.54 23.49 24.45
N GLU A 1032 5.53 23.23 25.28
CA GLU A 1032 5.51 23.49 26.72
C GLU A 1032 5.25 22.22 27.55
N TRP A 1033 4.73 21.16 26.93
CA TRP A 1033 4.61 19.84 27.53
C TRP A 1033 4.85 18.75 26.48
N VAL A 1034 5.22 17.56 26.94
CA VAL A 1034 5.46 16.37 26.11
C VAL A 1034 4.97 15.10 26.84
N PRO A 1035 4.69 13.99 26.13
CA PRO A 1035 4.45 12.69 26.77
C PRO A 1035 5.67 12.20 27.56
N GLY A 1036 5.43 11.53 28.69
CA GLY A 1036 6.47 10.93 29.53
C GLY A 1036 6.86 9.51 29.08
N SER A 1037 7.74 8.86 29.84
CA SER A 1037 8.16 7.48 29.57
C SER A 1037 8.00 6.57 30.80
N HIS A 1038 7.35 5.42 30.61
CA HIS A 1038 7.12 4.41 31.63
C HIS A 1038 7.72 3.07 31.16
N ARG A 1039 8.43 2.34 32.05
CA ARG A 1039 9.20 1.13 31.70
C ARG A 1039 10.10 1.31 30.45
N ARG A 1040 10.68 2.52 30.28
CA ARG A 1040 11.49 2.97 29.10
C ARG A 1040 10.75 3.04 27.76
N ARG A 1041 9.40 3.04 27.75
CA ARG A 1041 8.59 3.31 26.55
C ARG A 1041 7.77 4.59 26.72
N LEU A 1042 7.61 5.35 25.64
CA LEU A 1042 6.77 6.55 25.58
C LEU A 1042 5.32 6.24 25.99
N THR A 1043 4.69 7.10 26.79
CA THR A 1043 3.31 6.94 27.25
C THR A 1043 2.55 8.26 27.34
N HIS A 1044 1.27 8.24 26.99
CA HIS A 1044 0.34 9.35 27.18
C HIS A 1044 -0.13 9.50 28.64
N GLN A 1045 0.05 8.47 29.48
CA GLN A 1045 -0.43 8.44 30.87
C GLN A 1045 0.45 9.24 31.84
N GLN A 1046 1.60 9.73 31.38
CA GLN A 1046 2.52 10.58 32.11
C GLN A 1046 2.82 11.78 31.24
N VAL A 1047 2.96 12.96 31.85
CA VAL A 1047 3.20 14.21 31.15
C VAL A 1047 4.45 14.85 31.74
N ILE A 1048 5.31 15.41 30.88
CA ILE A 1048 6.45 16.21 31.29
C ILE A 1048 6.16 17.66 30.92
N GLN A 1049 6.09 18.55 31.90
CA GLN A 1049 5.97 19.98 31.67
C GLN A 1049 7.37 20.60 31.55
N LEU A 1050 7.61 21.30 30.44
CA LEU A 1050 8.90 21.89 30.10
C LEU A 1050 9.04 23.30 30.68
N VAL A 1051 9.88 23.43 31.70
CA VAL A 1051 10.16 24.67 32.43
C VAL A 1051 11.56 25.22 32.14
N GLY A 1052 11.84 26.42 32.66
CA GLY A 1052 13.11 27.12 32.48
C GLY A 1052 13.24 27.82 31.12
N ALA A 1053 14.10 28.83 31.09
CA ALA A 1053 14.43 29.59 29.88
C ALA A 1053 15.42 28.80 28.99
N ALA A 1054 15.14 28.76 27.68
CA ALA A 1054 16.12 28.36 26.68
C ALA A 1054 16.86 29.59 26.13
N THR A 1055 18.02 29.38 25.49
CA THR A 1055 18.67 30.42 24.69
C THR A 1055 17.91 30.59 23.38
N SER A 1056 17.64 31.83 22.93
CA SER A 1056 16.93 32.02 21.65
C SER A 1056 17.78 31.56 20.46
N ALA A 1057 17.12 31.17 19.36
CA ALA A 1057 17.78 30.85 18.10
C ALA A 1057 18.69 32.01 17.62
N THR A 1058 18.21 33.25 17.70
CA THR A 1058 18.97 34.46 17.34
C THR A 1058 20.25 34.66 18.18
N VAL A 1059 20.23 34.31 19.47
CA VAL A 1059 21.43 34.33 20.32
C VAL A 1059 22.38 33.17 19.95
N LEU A 1060 21.86 31.98 19.67
CA LEU A 1060 22.68 30.82 19.28
C LEU A 1060 23.37 31.03 17.92
N ALA A 1061 22.66 31.60 16.94
CA ALA A 1061 23.14 31.95 15.61
C ALA A 1061 24.26 33.01 15.62
N ALA A 1062 24.28 33.91 16.61
CA ALA A 1062 25.29 34.95 16.72
C ALA A 1062 26.66 34.40 17.12
N ARG A 1063 27.71 34.80 16.37
CA ARG A 1063 29.11 34.34 16.56
C ARG A 1063 29.53 34.39 18.05
N PRO A 1064 30.12 33.32 18.62
CA PRO A 1064 30.64 33.32 19.99
C PRO A 1064 31.53 34.53 20.29
N ASN A 1065 31.47 35.01 21.53
CA ASN A 1065 32.20 36.19 22.06
C ASN A 1065 31.94 37.54 21.35
N SER A 1066 31.23 37.59 20.22
CA SER A 1066 30.96 38.82 19.48
C SER A 1066 30.14 39.84 20.26
N LEU A 1067 30.29 41.13 19.92
CA LEU A 1067 29.50 42.21 20.53
C LEU A 1067 28.00 42.03 20.22
N LYS A 1068 27.66 41.62 18.98
CA LYS A 1068 26.28 41.30 18.57
C LYS A 1068 25.66 40.21 19.44
N ARG A 1069 26.40 39.13 19.73
CA ARG A 1069 25.91 38.08 20.64
C ARG A 1069 25.69 38.61 22.05
N ARG A 1070 26.65 39.37 22.60
CA ARG A 1070 26.51 39.97 23.95
C ARG A 1070 25.35 40.97 24.04
N ALA A 1071 25.07 41.71 22.96
CA ALA A 1071 23.89 42.57 22.85
C ALA A 1071 22.59 41.76 22.84
N LEU A 1072 22.48 40.73 21.99
CA LEU A 1072 21.30 39.85 21.93
C LEU A 1072 21.08 39.08 23.25
N GLU A 1073 22.15 38.66 23.94
CA GLU A 1073 22.07 38.06 25.28
C GLU A 1073 21.60 39.06 26.34
N ALA A 1074 21.95 40.35 26.23
CA ALA A 1074 21.44 41.39 27.12
C ALA A 1074 19.98 41.75 26.79
N GLU A 1075 19.62 41.81 25.51
CA GLU A 1075 18.27 42.07 25.02
C GLU A 1075 17.30 40.96 25.41
N ALA A 1076 17.67 39.68 25.27
CA ALA A 1076 16.89 38.54 25.76
C ALA A 1076 16.68 38.59 27.28
N ARG A 1077 17.68 39.06 28.06
CA ARG A 1077 17.56 39.30 29.52
C ARG A 1077 16.69 40.52 29.86
N MET A 1078 16.41 41.40 28.90
CA MET A 1078 15.52 42.56 29.05
C MET A 1078 14.08 42.23 28.62
N ALA A 1079 13.90 41.54 27.50
CA ALA A 1079 12.60 41.12 26.97
C ALA A 1079 11.91 40.07 27.86
N ALA A 1080 12.68 39.26 28.61
CA ALA A 1080 12.15 38.32 29.61
C ALA A 1080 11.66 38.99 30.91
N ARG A 1081 11.42 40.31 30.92
CA ARG A 1081 10.85 41.06 32.05
C ARG A 1081 9.42 41.50 31.72
N PRO A 1082 8.45 41.32 32.65
CA PRO A 1082 7.12 41.89 32.46
C PRO A 1082 7.21 43.43 32.41
N VAL A 1083 6.41 44.03 31.55
CA VAL A 1083 6.37 45.49 31.37
C VAL A 1083 5.48 46.10 32.44
N ASP A 1084 6.03 46.29 33.64
CA ASP A 1084 5.41 47.16 34.63
C ASP A 1084 6.36 47.71 35.71
N GLY A 1085 6.02 48.90 36.24
CA GLY A 1085 6.36 49.37 37.58
C GLY A 1085 7.82 49.30 38.12
N LYS A 1086 8.70 50.21 37.67
CA LYS A 1086 9.92 50.71 38.37
C LYS A 1086 11.07 49.71 38.69
N ARG A 1087 12.32 50.19 38.55
CA ARG A 1087 13.56 49.39 38.69
C ARG A 1087 13.86 48.93 40.13
N ALA A 1088 13.47 47.71 40.49
CA ALA A 1088 14.13 46.95 41.55
C ALA A 1088 15.20 46.00 40.97
N ARG A 1089 16.35 45.84 41.65
CA ARG A 1089 17.31 44.75 41.34
C ARG A 1089 16.74 43.42 41.84
N ILE A 1090 15.85 42.81 41.07
CA ILE A 1090 15.36 41.45 41.33
C ILE A 1090 16.54 40.49 41.21
N ARG A 1091 17.14 40.14 42.37
CA ARG A 1091 17.95 38.93 42.52
C ARG A 1091 17.04 37.73 42.23
N PRO A 1092 17.51 36.64 41.61
CA PRO A 1092 16.70 35.45 41.42
C PRO A 1092 16.21 34.96 42.79
N ARG A 1093 14.89 35.05 43.02
CA ARG A 1093 14.25 34.45 44.18
C ARG A 1093 14.09 32.97 43.91
N ILE A 1094 14.71 32.15 44.76
CA ILE A 1094 14.33 30.75 44.88
C ILE A 1094 12.97 30.76 45.59
N ASP A 1095 11.92 30.34 44.89
CA ASP A 1095 10.65 30.02 45.54
C ASP A 1095 10.75 28.59 46.09
N LEU A 1096 10.46 28.44 47.39
CA LEU A 1096 10.52 27.19 48.12
C LEU A 1096 9.13 26.61 48.38
N GLY A 1097 8.05 27.31 47.99
CA GLY A 1097 6.66 26.92 48.24
C GLY A 1097 6.15 27.18 49.67
N TYR A 1098 7.03 27.58 50.60
CA TYR A 1098 6.70 27.84 52.01
C TYR A 1098 7.01 29.28 52.42
N LYS A 1099 6.29 29.77 53.43
CA LYS A 1099 6.63 31.01 54.14
C LYS A 1099 7.80 30.74 55.08
N ILE A 1100 8.71 31.72 55.18
CA ILE A 1100 9.84 31.74 56.11
C ILE A 1100 9.56 32.87 57.13
N PRO A 1101 9.69 32.66 58.45
CA PRO A 1101 10.11 31.42 59.12
C PRO A 1101 9.15 30.24 58.91
N PHE A 1102 9.68 29.02 58.92
CA PHE A 1102 8.93 27.79 58.65
C PHE A 1102 8.02 27.45 59.84
N LYS A 1103 6.71 27.67 59.68
CA LYS A 1103 5.68 27.35 60.69
C LYS A 1103 5.22 25.88 60.69
N GLN A 1104 5.71 25.08 59.76
CA GLN A 1104 5.39 23.65 59.62
C GLN A 1104 6.55 22.91 58.96
N VAL A 1105 6.68 21.61 59.25
CA VAL A 1105 7.64 20.73 58.55
C VAL A 1105 7.24 20.62 57.07
N PRO A 1106 8.15 20.89 56.11
CA PRO A 1106 7.90 20.75 54.68
C PRO A 1106 7.46 19.32 54.30
N ASP A 1107 6.55 19.21 53.33
CA ASP A 1107 5.85 17.96 53.02
C ASP A 1107 6.79 16.84 52.55
N ILE A 1108 7.87 17.19 51.84
CA ILE A 1108 8.92 16.24 51.42
C ILE A 1108 9.73 15.68 52.61
N VAL A 1109 9.97 16.51 53.64
CA VAL A 1109 10.66 16.08 54.88
C VAL A 1109 9.71 15.19 55.69
N ASN A 1110 8.45 15.61 55.86
CA ASN A 1110 7.42 14.87 56.58
C ASN A 1110 7.15 13.50 55.91
N LYS A 1111 7.02 13.46 54.58
CA LYS A 1111 6.92 12.21 53.79
C LYS A 1111 8.13 11.29 53.99
N GLY A 1112 9.34 11.86 54.08
CA GLY A 1112 10.57 11.12 54.38
C GLY A 1112 10.55 10.45 55.75
N PHE A 1113 10.20 11.19 56.80
CA PHE A 1113 10.10 10.63 58.16
C PHE A 1113 8.99 9.59 58.29
N ASN A 1114 7.85 9.77 57.61
CA ASN A 1114 6.78 8.76 57.59
C ASN A 1114 7.17 7.49 56.82
N GLU A 1115 7.92 7.61 55.72
CA GLU A 1115 8.42 6.44 55.00
C GLU A 1115 9.52 5.70 55.79
N LEU A 1116 10.41 6.43 56.49
CA LEU A 1116 11.36 5.82 57.44
C LEU A 1116 10.62 5.11 58.59
N ARG A 1117 9.57 5.73 59.14
CA ARG A 1117 8.69 5.09 60.13
C ARG A 1117 8.05 3.82 59.57
N ARG A 1118 7.62 3.80 58.30
CA ARG A 1118 7.06 2.62 57.63
C ARG A 1118 8.11 1.51 57.42
N ILE A 1119 9.34 1.87 57.04
CA ILE A 1119 10.46 0.94 56.84
C ILE A 1119 10.87 0.28 58.17
N PHE A 1120 11.03 1.06 59.23
CA PHE A 1120 11.52 0.56 60.53
C PHE A 1120 10.42 0.06 61.49
N ALA A 1121 9.14 0.21 61.16
CA ALA A 1121 8.02 -0.35 61.95
C ALA A 1121 8.10 -1.88 62.16
N LYS A 1122 8.82 -2.62 61.30
CA LYS A 1122 9.12 -4.06 61.45
C LYS A 1122 10.62 -4.35 61.57
N GLY A 1123 11.45 -3.33 61.81
CA GLY A 1123 12.91 -3.41 61.83
C GLY A 1123 13.51 -3.03 63.17
N ASP A 1124 14.75 -2.55 63.14
CA ASP A 1124 15.48 -2.05 64.31
C ASP A 1124 14.73 -0.89 64.98
N GLN A 1125 14.18 -1.16 66.17
CA GLN A 1125 13.39 -0.16 66.91
C GLN A 1125 14.24 0.99 67.44
N ARG A 1126 15.56 0.80 67.66
CA ARG A 1126 16.44 1.91 68.09
C ARG A 1126 16.67 2.91 66.96
N VAL A 1127 16.72 2.43 65.71
CA VAL A 1127 16.74 3.30 64.50
C VAL A 1127 15.42 4.08 64.39
N LEU A 1128 14.29 3.41 64.64
CA LEU A 1128 12.98 4.07 64.64
C LEU A 1128 12.87 5.16 65.73
N SER A 1129 13.30 4.85 66.96
CA SER A 1129 13.39 5.82 68.06
C SER A 1129 14.23 7.03 67.66
N HIS A 1130 15.39 6.84 67.02
CA HIS A 1130 16.26 7.93 66.58
C HIS A 1130 15.57 8.87 65.59
N TYR A 1131 14.84 8.34 64.61
CA TYR A 1131 14.08 9.17 63.68
C TYR A 1131 12.86 9.84 64.32
N CYS A 1132 12.22 9.22 65.32
CA CYS A 1132 11.17 9.87 66.10
C CYS A 1132 11.72 11.03 66.94
N VAL A 1133 12.87 10.87 67.61
CA VAL A 1133 13.56 11.94 68.33
C VAL A 1133 13.96 13.07 67.37
N ALA A 1134 14.51 12.74 66.20
CA ALA A 1134 14.83 13.74 65.18
C ALA A 1134 13.59 14.49 64.65
N TYR A 1135 12.45 13.82 64.49
CA TYR A 1135 11.21 14.46 64.08
C TYR A 1135 10.62 15.39 65.15
N CYS A 1136 10.63 14.98 66.43
CA CYS A 1136 10.19 15.86 67.53
C CYS A 1136 11.12 17.07 67.67
N CYS A 1137 12.44 16.84 67.67
CA CYS A 1137 13.45 17.90 67.69
C CYS A 1137 13.28 18.89 66.52
N LEU A 1138 12.87 18.40 65.34
CA LEU A 1138 12.52 19.26 64.19
C LEU A 1138 11.26 20.11 64.47
N THR A 1139 10.18 19.53 64.98
CA THR A 1139 8.93 20.27 65.24
C THR A 1139 9.10 21.30 66.35
N ASP A 1140 9.89 20.99 67.37
CA ASP A 1140 10.15 21.85 68.53
C ASP A 1140 11.10 23.00 68.18
N CYS A 1141 11.83 22.89 67.07
CA CYS A 1141 12.73 23.93 66.53
C CYS A 1141 12.17 24.64 65.29
N LEU A 1142 10.86 24.56 65.01
CA LEU A 1142 10.25 25.39 63.97
C LEU A 1142 10.35 26.88 64.35
N GLU A 1143 10.47 27.73 63.32
CA GLU A 1143 10.74 29.18 63.44
C GLU A 1143 12.11 29.58 64.07
N ASP A 1144 13.00 28.63 64.37
CA ASP A 1144 14.41 28.90 64.67
C ASP A 1144 15.21 29.24 63.38
N PRO A 1145 16.00 30.32 63.32
CA PRO A 1145 16.71 30.74 62.09
C PRO A 1145 17.74 29.74 61.54
N LEU A 1146 18.31 28.86 62.35
CA LEU A 1146 19.22 27.80 61.91
C LEU A 1146 18.43 26.58 61.41
N CYS A 1147 17.29 26.29 62.02
CA CYS A 1147 16.33 25.31 61.52
C CYS A 1147 15.74 25.74 60.16
N ASP A 1148 15.35 27.01 60.01
CA ASP A 1148 14.95 27.61 58.73
C ASP A 1148 16.04 27.41 57.67
N LEU A 1149 17.32 27.69 58.00
CA LEU A 1149 18.44 27.51 57.06
C LEU A 1149 18.66 26.03 56.68
N MET A 1150 18.56 25.11 57.64
CA MET A 1150 18.60 23.67 57.40
C MET A 1150 17.49 23.23 56.43
N LEU A 1151 16.27 23.76 56.59
CA LEU A 1151 15.13 23.46 55.72
C LEU A 1151 15.32 24.06 54.32
N ILE A 1152 15.84 25.29 54.21
CA ILE A 1152 16.22 25.92 52.92
C ILE A 1152 17.24 25.04 52.17
N LEU A 1153 18.31 24.61 52.85
CA LEU A 1153 19.36 23.77 52.26
C LEU A 1153 18.81 22.40 51.83
N THR A 1154 17.99 21.78 52.68
CA THR A 1154 17.35 20.48 52.40
C THR A 1154 16.43 20.57 51.18
N LEU A 1155 15.54 21.58 51.13
CA LEU A 1155 14.64 21.79 49.99
C LEU A 1155 15.41 22.08 48.70
N THR A 1156 16.45 22.91 48.76
CA THR A 1156 17.30 23.24 47.60
C THR A 1156 18.01 22.00 47.02
N ILE A 1157 18.57 21.16 47.88
CA ILE A 1157 19.29 19.95 47.46
C ILE A 1157 18.33 18.87 46.96
N THR A 1158 17.18 18.67 47.62
CA THR A 1158 16.20 17.64 47.24
C THR A 1158 15.36 18.01 46.01
N ALA A 1159 15.24 19.30 45.67
CA ALA A 1159 14.68 19.78 44.41
C ALA A 1159 15.60 19.57 43.18
N SER A 1160 16.85 19.13 43.37
CA SER A 1160 17.80 18.94 42.26
C SER A 1160 17.40 17.79 41.32
N SER A 1161 17.61 17.98 40.01
CA SER A 1161 17.25 17.00 38.97
C SER A 1161 18.10 15.71 39.04
N ALA A 1162 19.33 15.81 39.58
CA ALA A 1162 20.16 14.69 40.01
C ALA A 1162 20.52 14.84 41.49
N THR A 1163 20.77 13.74 42.19
CA THR A 1163 21.25 13.77 43.58
C THR A 1163 22.71 14.28 43.59
N PRO A 1164 23.04 15.35 44.34
CA PRO A 1164 24.40 15.84 44.46
C PRO A 1164 25.27 14.92 45.34
N GLU A 1165 26.53 14.75 44.96
CA GLU A 1165 27.53 13.97 45.67
C GLU A 1165 28.89 14.67 45.61
N VAL A 1166 29.53 14.86 46.76
CA VAL A 1166 30.90 15.40 46.86
C VAL A 1166 31.85 14.22 46.92
N GLN A 1167 32.71 14.07 45.91
CA GLN A 1167 33.70 12.98 45.90
C GLN A 1167 34.81 13.25 46.91
N PRO A 1168 35.44 12.21 47.50
CA PRO A 1168 36.58 12.37 48.39
C PRO A 1168 37.64 13.31 47.80
N ASN A 1169 38.14 14.24 48.61
CA ASN A 1169 39.12 15.27 48.25
C ASN A 1169 38.68 16.29 47.17
N THR A 1170 37.41 16.33 46.77
CA THR A 1170 36.87 17.36 45.86
C THR A 1170 36.12 18.47 46.62
N LYS A 1171 36.12 19.70 46.08
CA LYS A 1171 35.33 20.84 46.58
C LYS A 1171 34.19 21.23 45.63
N VAL A 1172 33.69 20.26 44.85
CA VAL A 1172 32.72 20.48 43.76
C VAL A 1172 31.67 19.38 43.80
N PHE A 1173 30.39 19.75 43.65
CA PHE A 1173 29.31 18.77 43.52
C PHE A 1173 29.39 18.02 42.18
N SER A 1174 29.30 16.70 42.26
CA SER A 1174 29.09 15.79 41.13
C SER A 1174 27.68 15.20 41.19
N ALA A 1175 27.22 14.57 40.10
CA ALA A 1175 25.92 13.89 40.06
C ALA A 1175 26.10 12.39 40.29
N THR A 1176 25.34 11.80 41.23
CA THR A 1176 25.34 10.35 41.48
C THR A 1176 24.92 9.55 40.25
N THR A 1177 25.47 8.35 40.06
CA THR A 1177 25.04 7.41 39.00
C THR A 1177 23.65 6.79 39.22
N LYS A 1178 23.11 6.85 40.44
CA LYS A 1178 21.74 6.45 40.78
C LYS A 1178 21.05 7.56 41.56
N ARG A 1179 20.00 8.17 40.97
CA ARG A 1179 19.13 9.11 41.68
C ARG A 1179 18.50 8.41 42.89
N ARG A 1180 18.56 9.05 44.06
CA ARG A 1180 18.00 8.53 45.32
C ARG A 1180 16.59 9.07 45.53
N ASP A 1181 15.82 8.44 46.41
CA ASP A 1181 14.50 8.94 46.78
C ASP A 1181 14.62 10.32 47.46
N PRO A 1182 13.96 11.39 46.95
CA PRO A 1182 14.11 12.73 47.50
C PRO A 1182 13.55 12.92 48.91
N ALA A 1183 12.55 12.13 49.33
CA ALA A 1183 11.94 12.24 50.65
C ALA A 1183 12.80 11.54 51.71
N LEU A 1184 13.28 10.32 51.43
CA LEU A 1184 14.27 9.65 52.27
C LEU A 1184 15.57 10.47 52.36
N LEU A 1185 16.00 11.10 51.27
CA LEU A 1185 17.14 12.03 51.29
C LEU A 1185 16.86 13.24 52.21
N ALA A 1186 15.68 13.87 52.12
CA ALA A 1186 15.30 15.00 52.95
C ALA A 1186 15.36 14.67 54.46
N ALA A 1187 14.71 13.59 54.88
CA ALA A 1187 14.68 13.20 56.29
C ALA A 1187 16.06 12.76 56.82
N ASN A 1188 16.89 12.09 56.01
CA ASN A 1188 18.27 11.76 56.38
C ASN A 1188 19.15 13.01 56.52
N MET A 1189 19.02 13.99 55.61
CA MET A 1189 19.75 15.26 55.69
C MET A 1189 19.37 16.05 56.95
N VAL A 1190 18.08 16.24 57.19
CA VAL A 1190 17.57 16.92 58.39
C VAL A 1190 18.01 16.21 59.67
N THR A 1191 17.90 14.87 59.73
CA THR A 1191 18.39 14.08 60.88
C THR A 1191 19.87 14.34 61.15
N ARG A 1192 20.73 14.29 60.11
CA ARG A 1192 22.18 14.53 60.25
C ARG A 1192 22.52 15.99 60.62
N MET A 1193 21.77 16.97 60.12
CA MET A 1193 21.98 18.38 60.43
C MET A 1193 21.53 18.72 61.86
N LEU A 1194 20.41 18.14 62.31
CA LEU A 1194 19.92 18.29 63.69
C LEU A 1194 20.92 17.80 64.75
N TRP A 1195 21.72 16.76 64.45
CA TRP A 1195 22.79 16.32 65.36
C TRP A 1195 23.78 17.45 65.70
N PHE A 1196 24.07 18.34 64.74
CA PHE A 1196 24.97 19.48 64.96
C PHE A 1196 24.24 20.73 65.47
N LEU A 1197 22.96 20.93 65.09
CA LEU A 1197 22.17 22.10 65.52
C LEU A 1197 21.57 21.95 66.93
N ARG A 1198 21.40 20.72 67.41
CA ARG A 1198 20.84 20.34 68.72
C ARG A 1198 21.53 19.07 69.25
N PRO A 1199 22.84 19.11 69.54
CA PRO A 1199 23.60 17.93 69.97
C PRO A 1199 23.05 17.28 71.23
N GLU A 1200 22.56 18.09 72.18
CA GLU A 1200 21.94 17.64 73.44
C GLU A 1200 20.70 16.75 73.26
N ALA A 1201 20.06 16.78 72.08
CA ALA A 1201 18.87 15.99 71.77
C ALA A 1201 19.20 14.56 71.30
N PHE A 1202 20.48 14.18 71.18
CA PHE A 1202 20.90 12.87 70.66
C PHE A 1202 22.04 12.26 71.49
N PRO A 1203 22.04 10.93 71.73
CA PRO A 1203 23.13 10.29 72.48
C PRO A 1203 24.42 10.22 71.64
N TRP A 1204 25.44 10.96 72.06
CA TRP A 1204 26.78 10.91 71.46
C TRP A 1204 27.71 9.91 72.17
N GLU A 1205 27.93 10.07 73.48
CA GLU A 1205 28.95 9.30 74.24
C GLU A 1205 28.40 8.20 75.16
N LYS A 1206 27.18 8.36 75.67
CA LYS A 1206 26.51 7.39 76.55
C LYS A 1206 25.43 6.64 75.78
N ASP A 1207 25.13 5.42 76.21
CA ASP A 1207 23.99 4.65 75.70
C ASP A 1207 22.95 4.57 76.82
N ASP A 1208 21.71 4.96 76.52
CA ASP A 1208 20.53 4.79 77.37
C ASP A 1208 19.74 3.50 77.04
N GLY A 1209 20.16 2.79 75.98
CA GLY A 1209 19.55 1.56 75.48
C GLY A 1209 18.30 1.77 74.61
N GLN A 1210 17.73 2.97 74.58
CA GLN A 1210 16.43 3.24 73.93
C GLN A 1210 16.60 3.92 72.56
N VAL A 1211 17.65 4.73 72.40
CA VAL A 1211 18.01 5.40 71.14
C VAL A 1211 19.38 4.88 70.67
N LEU A 1212 19.69 4.94 69.37
CA LEU A 1212 21.02 4.58 68.85
C LEU A 1212 22.01 5.73 69.04
N ARG A 1213 23.28 5.45 69.29
CA ARG A 1213 24.29 6.53 69.33
C ARG A 1213 24.48 7.15 67.96
N VAL A 1214 24.78 8.45 67.91
CA VAL A 1214 25.02 9.18 66.65
C VAL A 1214 26.09 8.49 65.77
N SER A 1215 27.15 7.92 66.38
CA SER A 1215 28.22 7.20 65.68
C SER A 1215 27.79 5.84 65.08
N GLU A 1216 26.72 5.24 65.61
CA GLU A 1216 26.15 3.96 65.14
C GLU A 1216 25.02 4.21 64.15
N MET A 1217 24.16 5.19 64.45
CA MET A 1217 23.18 5.74 63.52
C MET A 1217 23.85 6.28 62.24
N THR A 1218 25.05 6.86 62.33
CA THR A 1218 25.85 7.24 61.15
C THR A 1218 26.22 6.03 60.27
N LYS A 1219 26.42 4.84 60.84
CA LYS A 1219 26.68 3.61 60.06
C LYS A 1219 25.38 3.13 59.39
N LYS A 1220 24.25 3.13 60.11
CA LYS A 1220 22.93 2.78 59.57
C LYS A 1220 22.43 3.74 58.49
N ILE A 1221 22.65 5.04 58.66
CA ILE A 1221 22.45 6.03 57.60
C ILE A 1221 23.50 5.87 56.50
N GLY A 1222 24.73 5.45 56.79
CA GLY A 1222 25.74 5.13 55.77
C GLY A 1222 25.31 3.99 54.82
N GLU A 1223 24.70 2.95 55.38
CA GLU A 1223 24.13 1.79 54.65
C GLU A 1223 22.93 2.16 53.76
N LEU A 1224 22.18 3.23 54.10
CA LEU A 1224 20.93 3.61 53.43
C LEU A 1224 21.00 4.92 52.62
N SER A 1225 21.80 5.90 53.04
CA SER A 1225 22.21 7.06 52.24
C SER A 1225 23.39 7.91 52.77
N ILE A 1226 24.47 7.84 51.99
CA ILE A 1226 25.58 8.82 51.83
C ILE A 1226 26.77 8.65 52.81
N HIS A 1227 27.89 8.20 52.23
CA HIS A 1227 29.23 8.51 52.72
C HIS A 1227 29.50 10.02 52.56
N PHE A 1228 29.32 10.78 53.65
CA PHE A 1228 30.14 11.95 53.92
C PHE A 1228 31.19 11.50 54.95
N PRO A 1229 32.49 11.80 54.76
CA PRO A 1229 33.53 11.39 55.71
C PRO A 1229 33.31 12.05 57.08
N PRO A 1230 33.62 11.36 58.19
CA PRO A 1230 33.53 11.95 59.52
C PRO A 1230 34.53 13.13 59.61
N GLY A 1231 34.00 14.35 59.80
CA GLY A 1231 34.78 15.58 59.87
C GLY A 1231 34.43 16.65 58.83
N SER A 1232 33.68 16.32 57.76
CA SER A 1232 33.15 17.34 56.84
C SER A 1232 31.84 17.94 57.36
N CYS A 1233 31.91 19.15 57.91
CA CYS A 1233 30.74 20.02 58.07
C CYS A 1233 30.17 20.46 56.71
N LEU A 1234 28.92 20.92 56.73
CA LEU A 1234 28.32 21.76 55.69
C LEU A 1234 28.31 23.21 56.19
#